data_AF-A0A7Y5FHS1-F1
#
_entry.id   AF-A0A7Y5FHS1-F1
#
_cell.length_a   1.000
_cell.length_b   1.000
_cell.length_c   1.000
_cell.angle_alpha   90.00
_cell.angle_beta   90.00
_cell.angle_gamma   90.00
#
_symmetry.space_group_name_H-M   'P 1'
#
loop_
_entity.id
_entity.type
_entity.pdbx_description
1 polymer ?
#
loop_
_entity_poly.entity_id
_entity_poly.type
_entity_poly.pdbx_seq_one_letter_code
_entity_poly.pdbx_strand_id
1 'polypeptide(L)'
;MMLPAPIIPKEHGAWAVLFVPLLVGASLAGRFTLALLWLALAVLGVFLSYVPMQLMLRTGFGVAPGSGKAAAARFWTTVYLGAGLLFLLPLLAQGKWALLGIGGLAALLFLANFLLVRGRTKTISSDLLATLGLTMTAPSGYYVVAGKLDFTAGWIWLLNFLFFGGGMVYVHMKLAASATKKPGLTLPEKFSLGWLNLAYHVLAVALVAVLAVNNWTPLFAVIAFVPMTVHAVYGTLKLSGSVHFRNLGLLLLLQAILFALLLAGSARAAFEGATTSTSAPAARTAPSAPPESVTGDDLQARLAAARPGDTLWVAPGIYRGNLHLNKRLALIGTGRPVILGSGTGSTVLITADSCVFQGFVVEGCGRMLVQEDAGILIKSNHNFVADNELRDVLFGIYLFHSDGNLVMRNRITGRAELELGDRGSGIHLWNSQRNRLVANRISAARDGFYIQNANHTWIEANEVCNLRYGVHYMYADSNVFLRNRFFDNVAGAAIMYSRSIQMRHNHFVRNRGFASFGILFQDCHDSLADSNVIAENAVGLFFEASTNNRFRHNLIARNDIALQMFQNSERNLFTENNFIDNLNPLTLVGKRTRTAWSSGGRGNHWSAYEGYDLDHDGVGDIPMKIQNVFDYLEGHRPNLRLYLYSPAAQALAAAAKAFPIIAVNREMDEHPLLRPVDLRLNALNLSP
;
A
#
# COMPACT_ATOMS: atom_id res chain seq x y z
N MET A 1 14.42 29.31 8.46
CA MET A 1 13.29 28.83 9.30
C MET A 1 12.62 27.70 8.53
N MET A 2 12.72 26.44 8.99
CA MET A 2 12.13 25.30 8.27
C MET A 2 10.61 25.36 8.36
N LEU A 3 9.92 25.24 7.23
CA LEU A 3 8.45 25.18 7.19
C LEU A 3 7.97 23.93 7.94
N PRO A 4 6.98 24.05 8.85
CA PRO A 4 6.42 22.88 9.53
C PRO A 4 5.76 21.95 8.51
N ALA A 5 5.85 20.63 8.70
CA ALA A 5 5.24 19.66 7.78
C ALA A 5 3.71 19.88 7.63
N PRO A 6 3.13 19.71 6.42
CA PRO A 6 1.71 19.91 6.16
C PRO A 6 0.80 18.97 6.96
N ILE A 7 -0.28 19.53 7.51
CA ILE A 7 -1.27 18.80 8.29
C ILE A 7 -2.47 18.49 7.39
N ILE A 8 -2.53 17.27 6.85
CA ILE A 8 -3.56 16.86 5.87
C ILE A 8 -4.54 15.85 6.51
N PRO A 9 -5.86 15.94 6.21
CA PRO A 9 -6.84 14.93 6.62
C PRO A 9 -6.51 13.53 6.09
N LYS A 10 -6.41 12.54 7.00
CA LYS A 10 -6.13 11.13 6.67
C LYS A 10 -7.38 10.30 6.36
N GLU A 11 -8.57 10.89 6.47
CA GLU A 11 -9.84 10.21 6.28
C GLU A 11 -10.17 10.11 4.78
N HIS A 12 -9.72 9.03 4.14
CA HIS A 12 -9.87 8.78 2.70
C HIS A 12 -11.32 8.89 2.21
N GLY A 13 -12.31 8.50 3.02
CA GLY A 13 -13.73 8.59 2.68
C GLY A 13 -14.26 10.03 2.63
N ALA A 14 -13.71 10.96 3.42
CA ALA A 14 -14.17 12.35 3.46
C ALA A 14 -13.89 13.09 2.14
N TRP A 15 -12.84 12.69 1.42
CA TRP A 15 -12.51 13.22 0.09
C TRP A 15 -13.61 12.93 -0.94
N ALA A 16 -14.18 11.72 -0.91
CA ALA A 16 -15.29 11.36 -1.79
C ALA A 16 -16.57 12.15 -1.43
N VAL A 17 -16.89 12.26 -0.13
CA VAL A 17 -18.03 13.05 0.36
C VAL A 17 -17.88 14.54 0.01
N LEU A 18 -16.66 15.04 -0.17
CA LEU A 18 -16.41 16.42 -0.58
C LEU A 18 -16.59 16.63 -2.08
N PHE A 19 -15.89 15.83 -2.90
CA PHE A 19 -15.77 16.09 -4.35
C PHE A 19 -16.89 15.45 -5.19
N VAL A 20 -17.43 14.30 -4.78
CA VAL A 20 -18.50 13.66 -5.56
C VAL A 20 -19.75 14.53 -5.57
N PRO A 21 -20.26 15.07 -4.43
CA PRO A 21 -21.42 15.95 -4.47
C PRO A 21 -21.16 17.22 -5.29
N LEU A 22 -19.96 17.80 -5.21
CA LEU A 22 -19.56 18.94 -6.02
C LEU A 22 -19.74 18.67 -7.52
N LEU A 23 -19.21 17.54 -7.99
CA LEU A 23 -19.28 17.13 -9.39
C LEU A 23 -20.72 16.79 -9.80
N VAL A 24 -21.48 16.11 -8.93
CA VAL A 24 -22.90 15.82 -9.16
C VAL A 24 -23.69 17.10 -9.35
N GLY A 25 -23.57 18.07 -8.43
CA GLY A 25 -24.26 19.35 -8.53
C GLY A 25 -23.90 20.13 -9.79
N ALA A 26 -22.62 20.15 -10.16
CA ALA A 26 -22.17 20.78 -11.40
C ALA A 26 -22.69 20.07 -12.66
N SER A 27 -22.67 18.72 -12.69
CA SER A 27 -23.07 17.92 -13.85
C SER A 27 -24.55 18.05 -14.19
N LEU A 28 -25.40 18.22 -13.18
CA LEU A 28 -26.84 18.45 -13.35
C LEU A 28 -27.16 19.86 -13.86
N ALA A 29 -26.25 20.81 -13.67
CA ALA A 29 -26.42 22.21 -14.06
C ALA A 29 -25.85 22.54 -15.45
N GLY A 30 -25.00 21.68 -16.04
CA GLY A 30 -24.48 21.87 -17.39
C GLY A 30 -22.97 21.64 -17.53
N ARG A 31 -22.31 22.45 -18.37
CA ARG A 31 -20.91 22.25 -18.76
C ARG A 31 -19.93 22.65 -17.64
N PHE A 32 -18.84 21.90 -17.51
CA PHE A 32 -17.73 22.20 -16.63
C PHE A 32 -17.05 23.51 -17.05
N THR A 33 -16.94 24.48 -16.13
CA THR A 33 -16.32 25.79 -16.37
C THR A 33 -15.10 26.02 -15.49
N LEU A 34 -14.29 27.03 -15.81
CA LEU A 34 -13.15 27.45 -14.96
C LEU A 34 -13.61 27.87 -13.54
N ALA A 35 -14.82 28.43 -13.43
CA ALA A 35 -15.40 28.78 -12.13
C ALA A 35 -15.59 27.56 -11.22
N LEU A 36 -15.86 26.38 -11.78
CA LEU A 36 -15.95 25.15 -11.01
C LEU A 36 -14.58 24.69 -10.48
N LEU A 37 -13.50 24.90 -11.24
CA LEU A 37 -12.15 24.62 -10.76
C LEU A 37 -11.78 25.54 -9.59
N TRP A 38 -12.12 26.83 -9.68
CA TRP A 38 -11.94 27.77 -8.57
C TRP A 38 -12.76 27.36 -7.34
N LEU A 39 -14.00 26.91 -7.52
CA LEU A 39 -14.82 26.40 -6.42
C LEU A 39 -14.20 25.16 -5.79
N ALA A 40 -13.72 24.20 -6.60
CA ALA A 40 -13.08 22.99 -6.12
C ALA A 40 -11.83 23.30 -5.27
N LEU A 41 -11.01 24.25 -5.70
CA LEU A 41 -9.82 24.69 -4.97
C LEU A 41 -10.17 25.50 -3.71
N ALA A 42 -11.22 26.33 -3.75
CA ALA A 42 -11.71 27.06 -2.59
C ALA A 42 -12.21 26.09 -1.50
N VAL A 43 -13.04 25.13 -1.88
CA VAL A 43 -13.57 24.07 -1.02
C VAL A 43 -12.43 23.20 -0.47
N LEU A 44 -11.43 22.87 -1.30
CA LEU A 44 -10.25 22.13 -0.86
C LEU A 44 -9.46 22.87 0.21
N GLY A 45 -9.24 24.18 0.05
CA GLY A 45 -8.57 25.01 1.07
C GLY A 45 -9.31 24.98 2.41
N VAL A 46 -10.63 25.15 2.40
CA VAL A 46 -11.45 25.04 3.61
C VAL A 46 -11.39 23.64 4.20
N PHE A 47 -11.50 22.60 3.39
CA PHE A 47 -11.43 21.21 3.84
C PHE A 47 -10.07 20.85 4.45
N LEU A 48 -8.95 21.29 3.86
CA LEU A 48 -7.61 21.07 4.41
C LEU A 48 -7.41 21.79 5.75
N SER A 49 -8.05 22.95 5.95
CA SER A 49 -8.02 23.69 7.21
C SER A 49 -8.67 22.95 8.39
N TYR A 50 -9.51 21.94 8.12
CA TYR A 50 -10.31 21.22 9.09
C TYR A 50 -9.50 20.67 10.27
N VAL A 51 -8.52 19.80 9.97
CA VAL A 51 -7.70 19.11 10.99
C VAL A 51 -6.83 20.08 11.79
N PRO A 52 -6.08 21.02 11.19
CA PRO A 52 -5.32 21.98 11.97
C PRO A 52 -6.24 22.90 12.80
N MET A 53 -7.44 23.26 12.32
CA MET A 53 -8.40 24.06 13.08
C MET A 53 -8.96 23.29 14.29
N GLN A 54 -9.28 21.99 14.16
CA GLN A 54 -9.64 21.16 15.31
C GLN A 54 -8.51 21.08 16.34
N LEU A 55 -7.26 20.98 15.89
CA LEU A 55 -6.10 20.94 16.77
C LEU A 55 -5.94 22.25 17.54
N MET A 56 -6.13 23.39 16.87
CA MET A 56 -6.17 24.72 17.51
C MET A 56 -7.28 24.83 18.55
N LEU A 57 -8.51 24.44 18.17
CA LEU A 57 -9.66 24.50 19.08
C LEU A 57 -9.44 23.61 20.31
N ARG A 58 -8.82 22.43 20.18
CA ARG A 58 -8.47 21.56 21.32
C ARG A 58 -7.43 22.19 22.24
N THR A 59 -6.45 22.92 21.71
CA THR A 59 -5.43 23.62 22.53
C THR A 59 -6.00 24.80 23.34
N GLY A 60 -7.08 25.44 22.86
CA GLY A 60 -7.77 26.50 23.61
C GLY A 60 -8.57 26.02 24.82
N PHE A 61 -8.71 24.70 25.01
CA PHE A 61 -9.59 24.09 26.01
C PHE A 61 -8.88 23.07 26.91
N GLY A 62 -7.70 23.42 27.43
CA GLY A 62 -7.08 22.72 28.56
C GLY A 62 -6.09 21.59 28.24
N VAL A 63 -5.59 21.49 27.00
CA VAL A 63 -4.45 20.62 26.67
C VAL A 63 -3.16 21.42 26.75
N ALA A 64 -2.20 20.98 27.57
CA ALA A 64 -0.95 21.70 27.83
C ALA A 64 -0.21 22.06 26.52
N PRO A 65 0.25 23.31 26.36
CA PRO A 65 0.86 23.79 25.12
C PRO A 65 2.24 23.15 24.91
N GLY A 66 2.30 22.11 24.09
CA GLY A 66 3.54 21.69 23.45
C GLY A 66 3.90 22.69 22.35
N SER A 67 4.88 23.55 22.60
CA SER A 67 5.18 24.82 21.89
C SER A 67 5.41 24.74 20.37
N GLY A 68 5.54 23.55 19.76
CA GLY A 68 5.68 23.39 18.30
C GLY A 68 4.40 23.05 17.53
N LYS A 69 3.48 22.26 18.12
CA LYS A 69 2.31 21.72 17.40
C LYS A 69 1.19 22.75 17.20
N ALA A 70 0.98 23.62 18.18
CA ALA A 70 -0.01 24.69 18.08
C ALA A 70 0.41 25.75 17.05
N ALA A 71 1.70 26.06 16.95
CA ALA A 71 2.24 26.97 15.96
C ALA A 71 2.10 26.41 14.53
N ALA A 72 2.42 25.12 14.33
CA ALA A 72 2.21 24.45 13.05
C ALA A 72 0.72 24.39 12.65
N ALA A 73 -0.18 24.14 13.61
CA ALA A 73 -1.62 24.15 13.37
C ALA A 73 -2.11 25.53 12.92
N ARG A 74 -1.70 26.61 13.63
CA ARG A 74 -2.01 27.99 13.23
C ARG A 74 -1.50 28.31 11.83
N PHE A 75 -0.23 27.99 11.57
CA PHE A 75 0.39 28.22 10.27
C PHE A 75 -0.41 27.56 9.14
N TRP A 76 -0.69 26.26 9.24
CA TRP A 76 -1.41 25.54 8.20
C TRP A 76 -2.88 25.93 8.08
N THR A 77 -3.56 26.25 9.18
CA THR A 77 -4.91 26.83 9.12
C THR A 77 -4.91 28.14 8.32
N THR A 78 -3.96 29.04 8.58
CA THR A 78 -3.84 30.31 7.85
C THR A 78 -3.52 30.07 6.37
N VAL A 79 -2.57 29.18 6.05
CA VAL A 79 -2.21 28.87 4.66
C VAL A 79 -3.39 28.28 3.89
N TYR A 80 -4.08 27.30 4.46
CA TYR A 80 -5.19 26.63 3.76
C TYR A 80 -6.42 27.53 3.62
N LEU A 81 -6.77 28.32 4.65
CA LEU A 81 -7.84 29.32 4.53
C LEU A 81 -7.47 30.45 3.57
N GLY A 82 -6.21 30.88 3.55
CA GLY A 82 -5.70 31.87 2.60
C GLY A 82 -5.79 31.38 1.16
N ALA A 83 -5.38 30.14 0.89
CA ALA A 83 -5.56 29.50 -0.40
C ALA A 83 -7.04 29.36 -0.77
N GLY A 84 -7.88 28.93 0.18
CA GLY A 84 -9.33 28.83 -0.02
C GLY A 84 -9.97 30.17 -0.41
N LEU A 85 -9.59 31.25 0.30
CA LEU A 85 -10.05 32.61 0.02
C LEU A 85 -9.56 33.12 -1.34
N LEU A 86 -8.29 32.85 -1.70
CA LEU A 86 -7.71 33.24 -2.98
C LEU A 86 -8.53 32.72 -4.17
N PHE A 87 -9.01 31.47 -4.09
CA PHE A 87 -9.84 30.88 -5.15
C PHE A 87 -11.33 31.23 -5.03
N LEU A 88 -11.79 31.66 -3.85
CA LEU A 88 -13.15 32.15 -3.66
C LEU A 88 -13.35 33.57 -4.22
N LEU A 89 -12.35 34.45 -4.11
CA LEU A 89 -12.44 35.86 -4.52
C LEU A 89 -12.88 36.05 -5.99
N PRO A 90 -12.34 35.32 -6.98
CA PRO A 90 -12.81 35.43 -8.36
C PRO A 90 -14.28 35.04 -8.55
N LEU A 91 -14.81 34.11 -7.73
CA LEU A 91 -16.22 33.72 -7.78
C LEU A 91 -17.12 34.81 -7.20
N LEU A 92 -16.70 35.45 -6.11
CA LEU A 92 -17.42 36.59 -5.53
C LEU A 92 -17.43 37.80 -6.47
N ALA A 93 -16.31 38.06 -7.16
CA ALA A 93 -16.22 39.09 -8.19
C ALA A 93 -17.18 38.82 -9.38
N GLN A 94 -17.50 37.56 -9.65
CA GLN A 94 -18.51 37.15 -10.63
C GLN A 94 -19.96 37.17 -10.06
N GLY A 95 -20.17 37.76 -8.89
CA GLY A 95 -21.48 37.88 -8.26
C GLY A 95 -21.99 36.63 -7.55
N LYS A 96 -21.14 35.61 -7.31
CA LYS A 96 -21.53 34.33 -6.67
C LYS A 96 -21.62 34.43 -5.14
N TRP A 97 -22.28 35.46 -4.61
CA TRP A 97 -22.32 35.77 -3.18
C TRP A 97 -23.01 34.70 -2.32
N ALA A 98 -23.93 33.91 -2.89
CA ALA A 98 -24.63 32.86 -2.14
C ALA A 98 -23.67 31.76 -1.63
N LEU A 99 -22.47 31.63 -2.19
CA LEU A 99 -21.43 30.73 -1.69
C LEU A 99 -21.02 31.04 -0.24
N LEU A 100 -21.10 32.30 0.19
CA LEU A 100 -20.83 32.68 1.58
C LEU A 100 -21.89 32.11 2.54
N GLY A 101 -23.16 32.11 2.11
CA GLY A 101 -24.26 31.53 2.89
C GLY A 101 -24.15 30.00 2.99
N ILE A 102 -23.88 29.32 1.87
CA ILE A 102 -23.68 27.86 1.85
C ILE A 102 -22.46 27.47 2.69
N GLY A 103 -21.34 28.19 2.53
CA GLY A 103 -20.12 27.98 3.31
C GLY A 103 -20.32 28.26 4.79
N GLY A 104 -21.08 29.30 5.15
CA GLY A 104 -21.43 29.62 6.53
C GLY A 104 -22.25 28.51 7.20
N LEU A 105 -23.25 27.95 6.50
CA LEU A 105 -24.01 26.82 7.00
C LEU A 105 -23.13 25.56 7.18
N ALA A 106 -22.26 25.27 6.22
CA ALA A 106 -21.29 24.18 6.35
C ALA A 106 -20.35 24.38 7.56
N ALA A 107 -19.90 25.61 7.81
CA ALA A 107 -19.09 25.96 8.97
C ALA A 107 -19.84 25.82 10.31
N LEU A 108 -21.15 26.13 10.34
CA LEU A 108 -21.99 25.92 11.53
C LEU A 108 -22.18 24.43 11.84
N LEU A 109 -22.49 23.62 10.82
CA LEU A 109 -22.59 22.16 10.95
C LEU A 109 -21.26 21.55 11.41
N PHE A 110 -20.16 22.10 10.88
CA PHE A 110 -18.82 21.75 11.28
C PHE A 110 -18.54 22.05 12.75
N LEU A 111 -18.86 23.26 13.21
CA LEU A 111 -18.69 23.66 14.61
C LEU A 111 -19.55 22.78 15.53
N ALA A 112 -20.79 22.52 15.16
CA ALA A 112 -21.67 21.62 15.91
C ALA A 112 -21.11 20.20 16.01
N ASN A 113 -20.56 19.65 14.92
CA ASN A 113 -19.84 18.37 14.95
C ASN A 113 -18.64 18.40 15.89
N PHE A 114 -17.82 19.46 15.83
CA PHE A 114 -16.67 19.61 16.73
C PHE A 114 -17.10 19.63 18.21
N LEU A 115 -18.15 20.38 18.54
CA LEU A 115 -18.67 20.45 19.91
C LEU A 115 -19.20 19.10 20.41
N LEU A 116 -19.86 18.30 19.55
CA LEU A 116 -20.34 16.97 19.90
C LEU A 116 -19.21 15.96 20.16
N VAL A 117 -18.12 16.04 19.40
CA VAL A 117 -16.98 15.10 19.50
C VAL A 117 -15.96 15.55 20.54
N ARG A 118 -16.07 16.77 21.08
CA ARG A 118 -15.12 17.32 22.04
C ARG A 118 -15.08 16.48 23.33
N GLY A 119 -14.02 15.68 23.48
CA GLY A 119 -13.80 14.81 24.64
C GLY A 119 -14.58 13.50 24.63
N ARG A 120 -15.25 13.16 23.52
CA ARG A 120 -16.02 11.91 23.36
C ARG A 120 -15.57 11.14 22.11
N THR A 121 -15.90 9.85 22.06
CA THR A 121 -15.70 9.02 20.86
C THR A 121 -16.67 9.44 19.76
N LYS A 122 -16.24 9.36 18.48
CA LYS A 122 -17.12 9.63 17.33
C LYS A 122 -18.34 8.71 17.38
N THR A 123 -19.51 9.26 17.08
CA THR A 123 -20.80 8.56 17.00
C THR A 123 -21.38 8.65 15.59
N ILE A 124 -22.34 7.78 15.27
CA ILE A 124 -23.11 7.85 14.01
C ILE A 124 -23.68 9.26 13.81
N SER A 125 -24.27 9.85 14.86
CA SER A 125 -24.85 11.19 14.79
C SER A 125 -23.80 12.26 14.45
N SER A 126 -22.59 12.13 14.99
CA SER A 126 -21.50 13.05 14.64
C SER A 126 -21.07 12.89 13.17
N ASP A 127 -20.94 11.66 12.67
CA ASP A 127 -20.52 11.42 11.29
C ASP A 127 -21.61 11.83 10.27
N LEU A 128 -22.90 11.63 10.61
CA LEU A 128 -24.02 12.15 9.82
C LEU A 128 -24.03 13.68 9.78
N LEU A 129 -23.74 14.35 10.91
CA LEU A 129 -23.66 15.80 10.96
C LEU A 129 -22.48 16.36 10.14
N ALA A 130 -21.33 15.68 10.18
CA ALA A 130 -20.20 16.02 9.30
C ALA A 130 -20.55 15.80 7.82
N THR A 131 -21.26 14.72 7.51
CA THR A 131 -21.72 14.42 6.15
C THR A 131 -22.68 15.51 5.63
N LEU A 132 -23.63 15.98 6.45
CA LEU A 132 -24.52 17.10 6.10
C LEU A 132 -23.74 18.35 5.68
N GLY A 133 -22.65 18.65 6.39
CA GLY A 133 -21.79 19.80 6.08
C GLY A 133 -20.95 19.60 4.83
N LEU A 134 -20.33 18.43 4.65
CA LEU A 134 -19.48 18.14 3.50
C LEU A 134 -20.28 18.06 2.19
N THR A 135 -21.52 17.56 2.22
CA THR A 135 -22.37 17.49 1.01
C THR A 135 -22.91 18.84 0.57
N MET A 136 -22.70 19.93 1.31
CA MET A 136 -22.99 21.31 0.87
C MET A 136 -22.17 21.74 -0.36
N THR A 137 -21.17 20.95 -0.75
CA THR A 137 -20.49 21.14 -2.03
C THR A 137 -21.40 20.86 -3.23
N ALA A 138 -22.45 20.04 -3.10
CA ALA A 138 -23.44 19.81 -4.16
C ALA A 138 -24.22 21.06 -4.56
N PRO A 139 -24.91 21.76 -3.64
CA PRO A 139 -25.59 23.01 -3.98
C PRO A 139 -24.60 24.11 -4.40
N SER A 140 -23.36 24.09 -3.89
CA SER A 140 -22.29 24.99 -4.33
C SER A 140 -21.92 24.79 -5.80
N GLY A 141 -21.69 23.54 -6.22
CA GLY A 141 -21.38 23.18 -7.61
C GLY A 141 -22.52 23.51 -8.56
N TYR A 142 -23.75 23.21 -8.15
CA TYR A 142 -24.95 23.60 -8.91
C TYR A 142 -25.05 25.11 -9.07
N TYR A 143 -24.91 25.88 -7.99
CA TYR A 143 -25.03 27.35 -8.04
C TYR A 143 -23.98 28.02 -8.93
N VAL A 144 -22.73 27.53 -8.89
CA VAL A 144 -21.67 28.09 -9.73
C VAL A 144 -21.97 27.92 -11.22
N VAL A 145 -22.48 26.75 -11.62
CA VAL A 145 -22.78 26.44 -13.02
C VAL A 145 -24.14 26.99 -13.46
N ALA A 146 -25.21 26.78 -12.68
CA ALA A 146 -26.58 27.21 -13.01
C ALA A 146 -26.81 28.72 -12.80
N GLY A 147 -26.00 29.37 -11.96
CA GLY A 147 -26.13 30.79 -11.64
C GLY A 147 -27.28 31.16 -10.71
N LYS A 148 -28.09 30.18 -10.27
CA LYS A 148 -29.22 30.36 -9.35
C LYS A 148 -29.23 29.29 -8.27
N LEU A 149 -29.78 29.65 -7.11
CA LEU A 149 -30.04 28.72 -6.02
C LEU A 149 -31.55 28.55 -5.91
N ASP A 150 -32.06 27.48 -6.52
CA ASP A 150 -33.48 27.14 -6.53
C ASP A 150 -33.73 25.81 -5.81
N PHE A 151 -34.97 25.34 -5.83
CA PHE A 151 -35.38 24.10 -5.19
C PHE A 151 -34.53 22.89 -5.65
N THR A 152 -33.98 22.95 -6.86
CA THR A 152 -33.08 21.92 -7.41
C THR A 152 -31.84 21.71 -6.57
N ALA A 153 -31.22 22.81 -6.11
CA ALA A 153 -30.05 22.75 -5.24
C ALA A 153 -30.36 22.00 -3.93
N GLY A 154 -31.57 22.18 -3.40
CA GLY A 154 -32.04 21.56 -2.16
C GLY A 154 -32.18 20.04 -2.27
N TRP A 155 -32.81 19.53 -3.32
CA TRP A 155 -32.92 18.07 -3.48
C TRP A 155 -31.60 17.43 -3.88
N ILE A 156 -30.74 18.09 -4.67
CA ILE A 156 -29.41 17.56 -5.02
C ILE A 156 -28.58 17.36 -3.74
N TRP A 157 -28.64 18.35 -2.84
CA TRP A 157 -28.02 18.24 -1.52
C TRP A 157 -28.57 17.06 -0.73
N LEU A 158 -29.90 16.93 -0.66
CA LEU A 158 -30.57 15.85 0.06
C LEU A 158 -30.20 14.47 -0.49
N LEU A 159 -30.18 14.27 -1.81
CA LEU A 159 -29.78 12.99 -2.42
C LEU A 159 -28.33 12.62 -2.07
N ASN A 160 -27.41 13.59 -2.14
CA ASN A 160 -26.02 13.34 -1.77
C ASN A 160 -25.88 13.04 -0.27
N PHE A 161 -26.60 13.75 0.59
CA PHE A 161 -26.63 13.48 2.02
C PHE A 161 -27.16 12.06 2.33
N LEU A 162 -28.29 11.68 1.74
CA LEU A 162 -28.87 10.35 1.93
C LEU A 162 -27.93 9.24 1.44
N PHE A 163 -27.28 9.44 0.29
CA PHE A 163 -26.35 8.46 -0.25
C PHE A 163 -25.12 8.27 0.66
N PHE A 164 -24.42 9.36 1.00
CA PHE A 164 -23.21 9.29 1.81
C PHE A 164 -23.50 8.93 3.28
N GLY A 165 -24.64 9.37 3.82
CA GLY A 165 -25.10 8.97 5.14
C GLY A 165 -25.38 7.47 5.23
N GLY A 166 -25.90 6.85 4.17
CA GLY A 166 -26.07 5.39 4.08
C GLY A 166 -24.74 4.65 4.18
N GLY A 167 -23.71 5.15 3.50
CA GLY A 167 -22.35 4.65 3.64
C GLY A 167 -21.82 4.74 5.08
N MET A 168 -22.07 5.85 5.79
CA MET A 168 -21.65 6.00 7.19
C MET A 168 -22.36 5.01 8.12
N VAL A 169 -23.68 4.85 7.98
CA VAL A 169 -24.44 3.87 8.78
C VAL A 169 -23.96 2.44 8.50
N TYR A 170 -23.65 2.12 7.24
CA TYR A 170 -23.09 0.83 6.85
C TYR A 170 -21.72 0.56 7.50
N VAL A 171 -20.82 1.55 7.51
CA VAL A 171 -19.49 1.43 8.15
C VAL A 171 -19.64 1.20 9.65
N HIS A 172 -20.56 1.93 10.32
CA HIS A 172 -20.83 1.73 11.74
C HIS A 172 -21.41 0.35 12.05
N MET A 173 -22.30 -0.19 11.20
CA MET A 173 -22.75 -1.58 11.30
C MET A 173 -21.58 -2.57 11.23
N LYS A 174 -20.65 -2.38 10.28
CA LYS A 174 -19.47 -3.25 10.14
C LYS A 174 -18.53 -3.13 11.35
N LEU A 175 -18.33 -1.93 11.88
CA LEU A 175 -17.55 -1.70 13.10
C LEU A 175 -18.17 -2.39 14.32
N ALA A 176 -19.49 -2.25 14.49
CA ALA A 176 -20.23 -2.90 15.57
C ALA A 176 -20.14 -4.44 15.48
N ALA A 177 -20.26 -5.00 14.27
CA ALA A 177 -20.08 -6.43 14.04
C ALA A 177 -18.64 -6.88 14.35
N SER A 178 -17.64 -6.12 13.92
CA SER A 178 -16.24 -6.46 14.17
C SER A 178 -15.88 -6.42 15.66
N ALA A 179 -16.48 -5.51 16.42
CA ALA A 179 -16.29 -5.42 17.86
C ALA A 179 -16.76 -6.68 18.62
N THR A 180 -17.68 -7.47 18.05
CA THR A 180 -18.14 -8.72 18.67
C THR A 180 -17.08 -9.83 18.67
N LYS A 181 -16.07 -9.76 17.78
CA LYS A 181 -15.02 -10.78 17.58
C LYS A 181 -15.53 -12.21 17.34
N LYS A 182 -16.82 -12.40 17.03
CA LYS A 182 -17.41 -13.72 16.76
C LYS A 182 -17.15 -14.12 15.29
N PRO A 183 -16.62 -15.34 15.03
CA PRO A 183 -16.34 -15.81 13.67
C PRO A 183 -17.62 -16.10 12.86
N GLY A 184 -18.76 -16.31 13.51
CA GLY A 184 -20.07 -16.45 12.89
C GLY A 184 -21.18 -15.79 13.72
N LEU A 185 -21.97 -14.93 13.09
CA LEU A 185 -23.15 -14.30 13.69
C LEU A 185 -24.41 -15.06 13.24
N THR A 186 -25.33 -15.30 14.18
CA THR A 186 -26.66 -15.85 13.88
C THR A 186 -27.52 -14.82 13.15
N LEU A 187 -28.59 -15.27 12.48
CA LEU A 187 -29.47 -14.35 11.75
C LEU A 187 -30.10 -13.26 12.66
N PRO A 188 -30.59 -13.56 13.88
CA PRO A 188 -31.08 -12.53 14.80
C PRO A 188 -30.00 -11.52 15.22
N GLU A 189 -28.77 -11.97 15.48
CA GLU A 189 -27.65 -11.06 15.80
C GLU A 189 -27.30 -10.14 14.62
N LYS A 190 -27.31 -10.68 13.39
CA LYS A 190 -27.10 -9.88 12.17
C LYS A 190 -28.17 -8.82 12.00
N PHE A 191 -29.44 -9.16 12.22
CA PHE A 191 -30.54 -8.20 12.15
C PHE A 191 -30.46 -7.16 13.27
N SER A 192 -30.13 -7.57 14.50
CA SER A 192 -29.97 -6.64 15.63
C SER A 192 -28.87 -5.61 15.35
N LEU A 193 -27.72 -6.03 14.83
CA LEU A 193 -26.62 -5.14 14.47
C LEU A 193 -26.89 -4.31 13.20
N GLY A 194 -27.63 -4.87 12.24
CA GLY A 194 -27.91 -4.26 10.94
C GLY A 194 -29.22 -3.49 10.83
N TRP A 195 -30.07 -3.48 11.86
CA TRP A 195 -31.40 -2.87 11.81
C TRP A 195 -31.36 -1.40 11.38
N LEU A 196 -30.48 -0.61 12.01
CA LEU A 196 -30.35 0.82 11.68
C LEU A 196 -29.90 1.02 10.22
N ASN A 197 -29.01 0.16 9.72
CA ASN A 197 -28.56 0.17 8.33
C ASN A 197 -29.72 -0.14 7.37
N LEU A 198 -30.52 -1.17 7.65
CA LEU A 198 -31.68 -1.52 6.84
C LEU A 198 -32.75 -0.42 6.86
N ALA A 199 -33.11 0.07 8.05
CA ALA A 199 -34.10 1.12 8.22
C ALA A 199 -33.70 2.41 7.51
N TYR A 200 -32.41 2.79 7.59
CA TYR A 200 -31.88 3.96 6.89
C TYR A 200 -32.05 3.85 5.37
N HIS A 201 -31.68 2.72 4.77
CA HIS A 201 -31.74 2.56 3.30
C HIS A 201 -33.18 2.45 2.80
N VAL A 202 -34.08 1.81 3.56
CA VAL A 202 -35.52 1.79 3.26
C VAL A 202 -36.09 3.21 3.29
N LEU A 203 -35.78 3.97 4.35
CA LEU A 203 -36.26 5.35 4.48
C LEU A 203 -35.68 6.27 3.39
N ALA A 204 -34.40 6.12 3.06
CA ALA A 204 -33.75 6.88 2.01
C ALA A 204 -34.42 6.62 0.66
N VAL A 205 -34.62 5.36 0.26
CA VAL A 205 -35.31 5.02 -0.99
C VAL A 205 -36.76 5.52 -0.98
N ALA A 206 -37.48 5.37 0.13
CA ALA A 206 -38.85 5.87 0.24
C ALA A 206 -38.93 7.39 0.07
N LEU A 207 -38.00 8.13 0.71
CA LEU A 207 -37.93 9.58 0.59
C LEU A 207 -37.62 10.00 -0.86
N VAL A 208 -36.65 9.34 -1.52
CA VAL A 208 -36.33 9.61 -2.93
C VAL A 208 -37.50 9.26 -3.86
N ALA A 209 -38.23 8.18 -3.59
CA ALA A 209 -39.43 7.82 -4.33
C ALA A 209 -40.54 8.86 -4.18
N VAL A 210 -40.76 9.39 -2.98
CA VAL A 210 -41.71 10.49 -2.74
C VAL A 210 -41.30 11.73 -3.55
N LEU A 211 -40.01 12.09 -3.54
CA LEU A 211 -39.52 13.22 -4.35
C LEU A 211 -39.73 12.98 -5.86
N ALA A 212 -39.52 11.76 -6.34
CA ALA A 212 -39.72 11.39 -7.74
C ALA A 212 -41.20 11.41 -8.16
N VAL A 213 -42.11 10.90 -7.32
CA VAL A 213 -43.57 10.91 -7.58
C VAL A 213 -44.12 12.33 -7.65
N ASN A 214 -43.54 13.25 -6.88
CA ASN A 214 -43.90 14.67 -6.92
C ASN A 214 -43.20 15.46 -8.05
N ASN A 215 -42.48 14.78 -8.96
CA ASN A 215 -41.68 15.39 -10.03
C ASN A 215 -40.61 16.38 -9.56
N TRP A 216 -40.16 16.26 -8.31
CA TRP A 216 -39.09 17.10 -7.76
C TRP A 216 -37.70 16.57 -8.14
N THR A 217 -37.58 15.25 -8.32
CA THR A 217 -36.36 14.58 -8.81
C THR A 217 -36.71 13.67 -9.98
N PRO A 218 -35.80 13.43 -10.94
CA PRO A 218 -36.02 12.42 -11.98
C PRO A 218 -36.30 11.05 -11.37
N LEU A 219 -37.18 10.25 -11.98
CA LEU A 219 -37.44 8.86 -11.54
C LEU A 219 -36.15 8.02 -11.48
N PHE A 220 -35.18 8.34 -12.35
CA PHE A 220 -33.85 7.72 -12.38
C PHE A 220 -33.02 7.96 -11.09
N ALA A 221 -33.34 8.99 -10.30
CA ALA A 221 -32.69 9.20 -9.00
C ALA A 221 -32.96 8.03 -8.04
N VAL A 222 -34.11 7.36 -8.14
CA VAL A 222 -34.42 6.14 -7.37
C VAL A 222 -33.47 5.00 -7.76
N ILE A 223 -33.18 4.87 -9.07
CA ILE A 223 -32.26 3.85 -9.61
C ILE A 223 -30.84 4.06 -9.06
N ALA A 224 -30.41 5.31 -8.89
CA ALA A 224 -29.09 5.61 -8.34
C ALA A 224 -28.85 5.07 -6.91
N PHE A 225 -29.92 4.82 -6.14
CA PHE A 225 -29.84 4.24 -4.79
C PHE A 225 -29.86 2.70 -4.78
N VAL A 226 -30.27 2.04 -5.87
CA VAL A 226 -30.39 0.57 -5.93
C VAL A 226 -29.07 -0.13 -5.60
N PRO A 227 -27.91 0.23 -6.18
CA PRO A 227 -26.65 -0.46 -5.90
C PRO A 227 -26.25 -0.40 -4.41
N MET A 228 -26.41 0.77 -3.77
CA MET A 228 -26.09 0.96 -2.37
C MET A 228 -27.07 0.20 -1.47
N THR A 229 -28.37 0.22 -1.78
CA THR A 229 -29.39 -0.50 -1.00
C THR A 229 -29.22 -2.02 -1.11
N VAL A 230 -28.96 -2.56 -2.30
CA VAL A 230 -28.66 -3.99 -2.50
C VAL A 230 -27.40 -4.37 -1.70
N HIS A 231 -26.37 -3.53 -1.77
CA HIS A 231 -25.15 -3.75 -1.00
C HIS A 231 -25.38 -3.68 0.52
N ALA A 232 -26.22 -2.76 0.99
CA ALA A 232 -26.58 -2.63 2.41
C ALA A 232 -27.32 -3.87 2.92
N VAL A 233 -28.31 -4.36 2.16
CA VAL A 233 -29.06 -5.58 2.50
C VAL A 233 -28.14 -6.80 2.48
N TYR A 234 -27.41 -7.01 1.38
CA TYR A 234 -26.46 -8.11 1.25
C TYR A 234 -25.40 -8.08 2.36
N GLY A 235 -24.87 -6.89 2.66
CA GLY A 235 -23.86 -6.68 3.69
C GLY A 235 -24.34 -6.99 5.10
N THR A 236 -25.62 -6.76 5.40
CA THR A 236 -26.28 -7.19 6.65
C THR A 236 -26.44 -8.71 6.69
N LEU A 237 -26.91 -9.33 5.59
CA LEU A 237 -27.13 -10.78 5.53
C LEU A 237 -25.81 -11.59 5.62
N LYS A 238 -24.72 -11.04 5.07
CA LYS A 238 -23.37 -11.60 5.09
C LYS A 238 -22.47 -10.99 6.17
N LEU A 239 -23.05 -10.35 7.18
CA LEU A 239 -22.29 -9.70 8.26
C LEU A 239 -21.47 -10.74 9.05
N SER A 240 -20.19 -10.42 9.29
CA SER A 240 -19.24 -11.24 10.04
C SER A 240 -18.35 -10.37 10.92
N GLY A 241 -17.71 -10.97 11.93
CA GLY A 241 -16.80 -10.27 12.85
C GLY A 241 -15.45 -9.86 12.25
N SER A 242 -15.10 -10.32 11.04
CA SER A 242 -13.87 -9.98 10.34
C SER A 242 -14.13 -8.94 9.24
N VAL A 243 -13.65 -7.70 9.40
CA VAL A 243 -13.84 -6.63 8.42
C VAL A 243 -12.51 -6.21 7.80
N HIS A 244 -12.43 -6.29 6.47
CA HIS A 244 -11.29 -5.80 5.69
C HIS A 244 -11.52 -4.33 5.30
N PHE A 245 -11.03 -3.39 6.11
CA PHE A 245 -11.33 -1.96 5.97
C PHE A 245 -10.85 -1.32 4.66
N ARG A 246 -9.75 -1.81 4.06
CA ARG A 246 -9.22 -1.28 2.79
C ARG A 246 -10.17 -1.55 1.62
N ASN A 247 -10.70 -2.77 1.53
CA ASN A 247 -11.64 -3.17 0.48
C ASN A 247 -12.99 -2.46 0.65
N LEU A 248 -13.39 -2.21 1.89
CA LEU A 248 -14.60 -1.45 2.21
C LEU A 248 -14.51 -0.01 1.70
N GLY A 249 -13.36 0.67 1.89
CA GLY A 249 -13.16 2.03 1.40
C GLY A 249 -13.22 2.13 -0.13
N LEU A 250 -12.56 1.21 -0.85
CA LEU A 250 -12.59 1.18 -2.31
C LEU A 250 -14.00 0.90 -2.86
N LEU A 251 -14.74 -0.02 -2.23
CA LEU A 251 -16.10 -0.37 -2.63
C LEU A 251 -17.06 0.83 -2.47
N LEU A 252 -16.98 1.55 -1.34
CA LEU A 252 -17.80 2.75 -1.13
C LEU A 252 -17.45 3.87 -2.12
N LEU A 253 -16.17 4.00 -2.51
CA LEU A 253 -15.75 4.94 -3.56
C LEU A 253 -16.33 4.55 -4.92
N LEU A 254 -16.26 3.28 -5.31
CA LEU A 254 -16.86 2.79 -6.56
C LEU A 254 -18.37 3.01 -6.59
N GLN A 255 -19.05 2.80 -5.46
CA GLN A 255 -20.48 3.09 -5.34
C GLN A 255 -20.78 4.58 -5.46
N ALA A 256 -19.95 5.44 -4.89
CA ALA A 256 -20.10 6.90 -5.02
C ALA A 256 -19.91 7.36 -6.48
N ILE A 257 -18.95 6.78 -7.20
CA ILE A 257 -18.75 7.05 -8.63
C ILE A 257 -19.96 6.57 -9.42
N LEU A 258 -20.44 5.35 -9.19
CA LEU A 258 -21.63 4.82 -9.87
C LEU A 258 -22.88 5.67 -9.59
N PHE A 259 -23.09 6.07 -8.34
CA PHE A 259 -24.16 6.99 -7.95
C PHE A 259 -24.06 8.31 -8.71
N ALA A 260 -22.86 8.90 -8.77
CA ALA A 260 -22.64 10.14 -9.49
C ALA A 260 -22.90 10.01 -10.99
N LEU A 261 -22.45 8.91 -11.61
CA LEU A 261 -22.67 8.63 -13.03
C LEU A 261 -24.16 8.42 -13.34
N LEU A 262 -24.90 7.69 -12.50
CA LEU A 262 -26.33 7.47 -12.68
C LEU A 262 -27.12 8.77 -12.52
N LEU A 263 -26.75 9.61 -11.56
CA LEU A 263 -27.41 10.89 -11.34
C LEU A 263 -27.04 11.90 -12.45
N ALA A 264 -25.79 11.95 -12.90
CA ALA A 264 -25.35 12.79 -14.02
C ALA A 264 -25.92 12.33 -15.38
N GLY A 265 -25.99 11.02 -15.62
CA GLY A 265 -26.57 10.44 -16.82
C GLY A 265 -28.06 10.75 -16.99
N SER A 266 -28.78 10.91 -15.88
CA SER A 266 -30.19 11.31 -15.91
C SER A 266 -30.43 12.73 -16.42
N ALA A 267 -29.47 13.65 -16.27
CA ALA A 267 -29.55 15.01 -16.83
C ALA A 267 -29.31 15.05 -18.34
N ARG A 268 -28.50 14.11 -18.89
CA ARG A 268 -28.30 13.97 -20.34
C ARG A 268 -29.52 13.41 -21.06
N ALA A 269 -30.15 12.38 -20.49
CA ALA A 269 -31.35 11.76 -21.05
C ALA A 269 -32.56 12.72 -21.10
N ALA A 270 -32.64 13.70 -20.18
CA ALA A 270 -33.67 14.74 -20.20
C ALA A 270 -33.43 15.85 -21.26
N PHE A 271 -32.19 16.01 -21.74
CA PHE A 271 -31.82 17.01 -22.76
C PHE A 271 -31.73 16.44 -24.18
N GLU A 272 -31.45 15.14 -24.32
CA GLU A 272 -31.33 14.47 -25.63
C GLU A 272 -32.69 14.01 -26.20
N GLY A 273 -33.77 14.07 -25.41
CA GLY A 273 -35.15 13.79 -25.87
C GLY A 273 -35.75 14.82 -26.83
N ALA A 274 -35.02 15.89 -27.20
CA ALA A 274 -35.50 16.96 -28.08
C ALA A 274 -34.76 17.09 -29.42
N THR A 275 -33.73 16.28 -29.71
CA THR A 275 -33.02 16.36 -31.00
C THR A 275 -32.46 15.02 -31.44
N THR A 276 -33.27 14.25 -32.19
CA THR A 276 -32.74 13.19 -33.04
C THR A 276 -33.37 13.27 -34.43
N SER A 277 -32.64 13.84 -35.38
CA SER A 277 -32.73 13.46 -36.79
C SER A 277 -31.32 13.24 -37.35
N THR A 278 -31.08 11.98 -37.76
CA THR A 278 -30.28 11.49 -38.90
C THR A 278 -28.97 12.19 -39.30
N SER A 279 -27.87 11.43 -39.28
CA SER A 279 -27.21 10.93 -40.50
C SER A 279 -25.98 10.03 -40.20
N ALA A 280 -25.70 9.16 -41.16
CA ALA A 280 -24.76 8.03 -41.14
C ALA A 280 -23.30 8.43 -41.53
N PRO A 281 -22.33 7.48 -41.57
CA PRO A 281 -20.90 7.73 -41.28
C PRO A 281 -20.01 8.02 -42.51
N ALA A 282 -18.81 8.55 -42.26
CA ALA A 282 -17.71 8.59 -43.23
C ALA A 282 -16.34 8.29 -42.56
N ALA A 283 -15.42 7.75 -43.36
CA ALA A 283 -14.26 6.97 -42.95
C ALA A 283 -12.90 7.64 -43.23
N ARG A 284 -11.85 7.12 -42.56
CA ARG A 284 -10.38 7.13 -42.84
C ARG A 284 -9.67 8.50 -42.78
N THR A 285 -8.47 8.64 -42.21
CA THR A 285 -7.18 8.02 -42.62
C THR A 285 -6.09 8.30 -41.56
N ALA A 286 -5.07 7.44 -41.50
CA ALA A 286 -3.82 7.64 -40.74
C ALA A 286 -2.66 8.01 -41.69
N PRO A 287 -1.60 8.71 -41.24
CA PRO A 287 -0.38 8.89 -42.01
C PRO A 287 0.72 7.89 -41.63
N SER A 288 1.53 7.55 -42.62
CA SER A 288 2.67 6.62 -42.58
C SER A 288 3.96 7.34 -42.95
N ALA A 289 5.10 6.89 -42.39
CA ALA A 289 6.46 6.83 -42.97
C ALA A 289 7.50 6.48 -41.87
N PRO A 290 8.71 5.97 -42.18
CA PRO A 290 9.15 5.11 -43.29
C PRO A 290 9.84 3.80 -42.79
N PRO A 291 10.18 2.84 -43.68
CA PRO A 291 10.77 1.56 -43.29
C PRO A 291 12.30 1.52 -43.46
N GLU A 292 13.00 1.02 -42.44
CA GLU A 292 14.37 0.50 -42.59
C GLU A 292 14.46 -0.90 -41.98
N SER A 293 14.81 -1.85 -42.85
CA SER A 293 15.13 -3.29 -42.67
C SER A 293 14.40 -4.07 -41.58
N VAL A 294 13.30 -4.74 -41.96
CA VAL A 294 12.64 -5.80 -41.19
C VAL A 294 12.88 -7.12 -41.93
N THR A 295 13.57 -8.07 -41.30
CA THR A 295 13.54 -9.47 -41.71
C THR A 295 12.07 -9.94 -41.63
N GLY A 296 11.49 -10.25 -42.79
CA GLY A 296 10.04 -10.46 -43.00
C GLY A 296 9.44 -11.75 -42.42
N ASP A 297 9.76 -12.12 -41.18
CA ASP A 297 9.11 -13.24 -40.49
C ASP A 297 8.07 -12.72 -39.49
N ASP A 298 6.79 -12.89 -39.81
CA ASP A 298 5.69 -12.75 -38.84
C ASP A 298 5.72 -13.97 -37.90
N LEU A 299 6.41 -13.81 -36.78
CA LEU A 299 6.55 -14.86 -35.76
C LEU A 299 5.19 -15.27 -35.17
N GLN A 300 4.22 -14.36 -35.09
CA GLN A 300 2.89 -14.69 -34.59
C GLN A 300 2.14 -15.60 -35.58
N ALA A 301 2.27 -15.37 -36.88
CA ALA A 301 1.73 -16.27 -37.90
C ALA A 301 2.37 -17.67 -37.83
N ARG A 302 3.68 -17.77 -37.58
CA ARG A 302 4.38 -19.05 -37.35
C ARG A 302 3.84 -19.78 -36.12
N LEU A 303 3.61 -19.07 -35.01
CA LEU A 303 2.97 -19.62 -33.81
C LEU A 303 1.54 -20.10 -34.09
N ALA A 304 0.77 -19.36 -34.89
CA ALA A 304 -0.58 -19.72 -35.28
C ALA A 304 -0.63 -21.01 -36.12
N ALA A 305 0.35 -21.20 -37.02
CA ALA A 305 0.45 -22.39 -37.88
C ALA A 305 0.97 -23.65 -37.16
N ALA A 306 1.76 -23.50 -36.09
CA ALA A 306 2.34 -24.62 -35.35
C ALA A 306 1.29 -25.49 -34.62
N ARG A 307 1.55 -26.78 -34.46
CA ARG A 307 0.70 -27.72 -33.72
C ARG A 307 1.05 -27.71 -32.23
N PRO A 308 0.09 -27.96 -31.32
CA PRO A 308 0.40 -28.12 -29.91
C PRO A 308 1.46 -29.21 -29.69
N GLY A 309 2.51 -28.89 -28.93
CA GLY A 309 3.67 -29.75 -28.67
C GLY A 309 4.88 -29.40 -29.54
N ASP A 310 4.71 -28.62 -30.62
CA ASP A 310 5.81 -28.26 -31.52
C ASP A 310 6.87 -27.39 -30.80
N THR A 311 8.11 -27.55 -31.27
CA THR A 311 9.23 -26.69 -30.90
C THR A 311 9.59 -25.79 -32.07
N LEU A 312 9.58 -24.48 -31.84
CA LEU A 312 9.93 -23.45 -32.81
C LEU A 312 11.27 -22.82 -32.39
N TRP A 313 12.27 -23.01 -33.24
CA TRP A 313 13.56 -22.33 -33.12
C TRP A 313 13.49 -20.98 -33.85
N VAL A 314 13.89 -19.92 -33.16
CA VAL A 314 13.88 -18.55 -33.67
C VAL A 314 15.32 -18.10 -33.87
N ALA A 315 15.67 -17.78 -35.10
CA ALA A 315 16.99 -17.29 -35.47
C ALA A 315 17.22 -15.86 -34.94
N PRO A 316 18.47 -15.37 -34.83
CA PRO A 316 18.74 -13.98 -34.49
C PRO A 316 18.01 -13.01 -35.43
N GLY A 317 17.36 -12.00 -34.86
CA GLY A 317 16.58 -11.02 -35.61
C GLY A 317 15.71 -10.15 -34.70
N ILE A 318 15.04 -9.15 -35.28
CA ILE A 318 14.05 -8.30 -34.59
C ILE A 318 12.66 -8.67 -35.08
N TYR A 319 11.84 -9.19 -34.19
CA TYR A 319 10.45 -9.59 -34.43
C TYR A 319 9.53 -8.55 -33.81
N ARG A 320 8.78 -7.84 -34.65
CA ARG A 320 7.91 -6.73 -34.21
C ARG A 320 6.51 -7.22 -33.90
N GLY A 321 5.92 -6.66 -32.85
CA GLY A 321 4.57 -6.97 -32.41
C GLY A 321 4.55 -7.79 -31.12
N ASN A 322 3.38 -7.82 -30.49
CA ASN A 322 3.16 -8.61 -29.29
C ASN A 322 2.96 -10.08 -29.66
N LEU A 323 3.49 -10.99 -28.84
CA LEU A 323 3.35 -12.43 -29.03
C LEU A 323 2.30 -13.02 -28.09
N HIS A 324 1.49 -13.94 -28.61
CA HIS A 324 0.52 -14.70 -27.83
C HIS A 324 0.73 -16.20 -28.00
N LEU A 325 1.19 -16.85 -26.93
CA LEU A 325 1.33 -18.30 -26.81
C LEU A 325 0.03 -18.87 -26.22
N ASN A 326 -0.90 -19.22 -27.12
CA ASN A 326 -2.22 -19.76 -26.78
C ASN A 326 -2.35 -21.28 -27.00
N LYS A 327 -1.25 -21.94 -27.39
CA LYS A 327 -1.11 -23.40 -27.52
C LYS A 327 0.15 -23.82 -26.79
N ARG A 328 0.15 -25.05 -26.25
CA ARG A 328 1.34 -25.67 -25.65
C ARG A 328 2.43 -25.72 -26.71
N LEU A 329 3.46 -24.88 -26.61
CA LEU A 329 4.55 -24.78 -27.59
C LEU A 329 5.86 -24.54 -26.87
N ALA A 330 6.97 -24.98 -27.48
CA ALA A 330 8.30 -24.56 -27.08
C ALA A 330 8.84 -23.53 -28.06
N LEU A 331 8.97 -22.29 -27.62
CA LEU A 331 9.55 -21.19 -28.38
C LEU A 331 10.95 -20.90 -27.84
N ILE A 332 11.97 -21.13 -28.68
CA ILE A 332 13.38 -21.10 -28.28
C ILE A 332 14.15 -20.15 -29.19
N GLY A 333 14.70 -19.08 -28.61
CA GLY A 333 15.56 -18.13 -29.28
C GLY A 333 17.02 -18.61 -29.35
N THR A 334 17.58 -18.61 -30.55
CA THR A 334 19.00 -18.90 -30.80
C THR A 334 19.73 -17.58 -31.06
N GLY A 335 20.76 -17.28 -30.27
CA GLY A 335 21.49 -16.01 -30.39
C GLY A 335 20.73 -14.75 -29.95
N ARG A 336 19.79 -14.87 -29.00
CA ARG A 336 19.02 -13.76 -28.38
C ARG A 336 18.22 -12.91 -29.38
N PRO A 337 17.31 -13.49 -30.17
CA PRO A 337 16.37 -12.71 -30.97
C PRO A 337 15.56 -11.74 -30.11
N VAL A 338 15.25 -10.58 -30.68
CA VAL A 338 14.53 -9.48 -30.02
C VAL A 338 13.06 -9.58 -30.36
N ILE A 339 12.19 -9.66 -29.34
CA ILE A 339 10.76 -9.43 -29.46
C ILE A 339 10.49 -7.98 -29.07
N LEU A 340 10.17 -7.16 -30.07
CA LEU A 340 9.88 -5.74 -29.91
C LEU A 340 8.37 -5.52 -29.94
N GLY A 341 7.79 -5.36 -28.74
CA GLY A 341 6.36 -5.12 -28.57
C GLY A 341 5.88 -3.82 -29.20
N SER A 342 4.56 -3.65 -29.26
CA SER A 342 3.91 -2.49 -29.90
C SER A 342 3.94 -1.20 -29.08
N GLY A 343 4.50 -1.22 -27.86
CA GLY A 343 4.40 -0.13 -26.89
C GLY A 343 3.04 -0.06 -26.19
N THR A 344 2.18 -1.07 -26.35
CA THR A 344 0.86 -1.18 -25.73
C THR A 344 0.63 -2.62 -25.28
N GLY A 345 0.01 -2.82 -24.11
CA GLY A 345 -0.21 -4.15 -23.55
C GLY A 345 1.08 -4.84 -23.12
N SER A 346 1.00 -6.16 -22.93
CA SER A 346 2.18 -6.98 -22.64
C SER A 346 2.87 -7.46 -23.91
N THR A 347 4.21 -7.45 -23.95
CA THR A 347 4.98 -7.86 -25.14
C THR A 347 4.81 -9.35 -25.44
N VAL A 348 4.84 -10.20 -24.41
CA VAL A 348 4.59 -11.64 -24.52
C VAL A 348 3.47 -12.03 -23.57
N LEU A 349 2.43 -12.66 -24.10
CA LEU A 349 1.32 -13.21 -23.34
C LEU A 349 1.31 -14.74 -23.48
N ILE A 350 1.34 -15.45 -22.36
CA ILE A 350 1.26 -16.91 -22.30
C ILE A 350 -0.06 -17.29 -21.63
N THR A 351 -0.96 -17.95 -22.36
CA THR A 351 -2.26 -18.41 -21.85
C THR A 351 -2.49 -19.92 -22.01
N ALA A 352 -1.58 -20.64 -22.65
CA ALA A 352 -1.62 -22.10 -22.67
C ALA A 352 -0.69 -22.68 -21.61
N ASP A 353 -1.08 -23.82 -21.03
CA ASP A 353 -0.26 -24.52 -20.06
C ASP A 353 0.97 -25.16 -20.73
N SER A 354 2.01 -25.40 -19.93
CA SER A 354 3.20 -26.17 -20.32
C SER A 354 3.94 -25.61 -21.55
N CYS A 355 3.92 -24.29 -21.73
CA CYS A 355 4.74 -23.63 -22.75
C CYS A 355 6.19 -23.50 -22.29
N VAL A 356 7.12 -23.49 -23.24
CA VAL A 356 8.51 -23.08 -23.03
C VAL A 356 8.73 -21.76 -23.77
N PHE A 357 9.26 -20.75 -23.07
CA PHE A 357 9.67 -19.47 -23.65
C PHE A 357 11.08 -19.15 -23.17
N GLN A 358 12.06 -19.29 -24.06
CA GLN A 358 13.47 -19.27 -23.67
C GLN A 358 14.38 -18.54 -24.66
N GLY A 359 15.33 -17.77 -24.13
CA GLY A 359 16.46 -17.24 -24.90
C GLY A 359 16.18 -15.98 -25.72
N PHE A 360 15.20 -15.17 -25.31
CA PHE A 360 14.80 -13.94 -26.02
C PHE A 360 15.28 -12.67 -25.32
N VAL A 361 15.48 -11.61 -26.10
CA VAL A 361 15.40 -10.24 -25.61
C VAL A 361 13.95 -9.77 -25.76
N VAL A 362 13.37 -9.19 -24.72
CA VAL A 362 11.96 -8.74 -24.72
C VAL A 362 11.90 -7.26 -24.34
N GLU A 363 11.35 -6.44 -25.25
CA GLU A 363 11.31 -4.99 -25.15
C GLU A 363 9.94 -4.44 -25.64
N GLY A 364 9.70 -3.15 -25.48
CA GLY A 364 8.53 -2.49 -26.08
C GLY A 364 7.18 -2.83 -25.45
N CYS A 365 7.13 -3.15 -24.16
CA CYS A 365 5.85 -3.30 -23.46
C CYS A 365 5.16 -1.95 -23.27
N GLY A 366 3.86 -1.99 -22.96
CA GLY A 366 3.07 -0.82 -22.61
C GLY A 366 3.52 -0.11 -21.33
N ARG A 367 2.85 1.01 -21.04
CA ARG A 367 3.21 1.96 -19.97
C ARG A 367 2.12 2.13 -18.91
N MET A 368 1.03 1.35 -18.97
CA MET A 368 -0.14 1.54 -18.11
C MET A 368 -0.04 0.67 -16.86
N LEU A 369 0.28 1.29 -15.71
CA LEU A 369 0.31 0.61 -14.40
C LEU A 369 -1.03 -0.06 -14.06
N VAL A 370 -2.15 0.59 -14.39
CA VAL A 370 -3.51 0.08 -14.12
C VAL A 370 -3.84 -1.17 -14.93
N GLN A 371 -3.25 -1.30 -16.13
CA GLN A 371 -3.43 -2.48 -16.99
C GLN A 371 -2.35 -3.55 -16.73
N GLU A 372 -1.37 -3.22 -15.88
CA GLU A 372 -0.26 -4.10 -15.49
C GLU A 372 0.55 -4.59 -16.70
N ASP A 373 0.81 -3.70 -17.65
CA ASP A 373 1.58 -3.98 -18.87
C ASP A 373 2.95 -4.60 -18.52
N ALA A 374 3.20 -5.81 -19.01
CA ALA A 374 4.39 -6.58 -18.67
C ALA A 374 5.26 -6.91 -19.89
N GLY A 375 6.56 -7.16 -19.67
CA GLY A 375 7.39 -7.81 -20.68
C GLY A 375 6.86 -9.21 -21.00
N ILE A 376 6.64 -10.02 -19.96
CA ILE A 376 6.05 -11.35 -20.08
C ILE A 376 4.90 -11.48 -19.07
N LEU A 377 3.68 -11.71 -19.56
CA LEU A 377 2.50 -12.00 -18.76
C LEU A 377 2.11 -13.47 -18.92
N ILE A 378 2.03 -14.19 -17.81
CA ILE A 378 1.65 -15.59 -17.71
C ILE A 378 0.28 -15.66 -17.04
N LYS A 379 -0.66 -16.33 -17.70
CA LYS A 379 -2.04 -16.60 -17.23
C LYS A 379 -2.38 -18.08 -17.32
N SER A 380 -1.38 -18.94 -17.17
CA SER A 380 -1.46 -20.39 -17.33
C SER A 380 -0.42 -21.10 -16.45
N ASN A 381 -0.48 -22.42 -16.42
CA ASN A 381 0.24 -23.24 -15.46
C ASN A 381 1.42 -24.01 -16.10
N HIS A 382 2.36 -24.42 -15.24
CA HIS A 382 3.44 -25.34 -15.62
C HIS A 382 4.33 -24.87 -16.77
N ASN A 383 4.43 -23.56 -16.98
CA ASN A 383 5.29 -22.98 -18.01
C ASN A 383 6.75 -22.92 -17.56
N PHE A 384 7.64 -22.96 -18.54
CA PHE A 384 9.07 -22.78 -18.38
C PHE A 384 9.52 -21.50 -19.07
N VAL A 385 9.89 -20.49 -18.29
CA VAL A 385 10.34 -19.17 -18.80
C VAL A 385 11.76 -18.93 -18.35
N ALA A 386 12.71 -19.05 -19.28
CA ALA A 386 14.13 -19.10 -18.94
C ALA A 386 15.06 -18.32 -19.84
N ASP A 387 16.20 -17.90 -19.30
CA ASP A 387 17.32 -17.34 -20.08
C ASP A 387 16.94 -16.12 -20.94
N ASN A 388 15.91 -15.36 -20.54
CA ASN A 388 15.46 -14.17 -21.25
C ASN A 388 16.09 -12.90 -20.67
N GLU A 389 16.18 -11.86 -21.49
CA GLU A 389 16.60 -10.53 -21.11
C GLU A 389 15.49 -9.52 -21.38
N LEU A 390 14.89 -8.99 -20.32
CA LEU A 390 13.81 -8.01 -20.38
C LEU A 390 14.41 -6.63 -20.11
N ARG A 391 14.23 -5.69 -21.04
CA ARG A 391 14.76 -4.32 -20.92
C ARG A 391 13.65 -3.29 -21.07
N ASP A 392 13.76 -2.19 -20.33
CA ASP A 392 12.80 -1.09 -20.32
C ASP A 392 11.35 -1.56 -20.13
N VAL A 393 11.16 -2.49 -19.20
CA VAL A 393 9.85 -3.09 -18.91
C VAL A 393 9.18 -2.42 -17.72
N LEU A 394 7.87 -2.19 -17.80
CA LEU A 394 7.09 -1.66 -16.67
C LEU A 394 6.98 -2.73 -15.58
N PHE A 395 6.28 -3.83 -15.85
CA PHE A 395 6.40 -5.08 -15.10
C PHE A 395 7.27 -6.05 -15.88
N GLY A 396 8.20 -6.75 -15.22
CA GLY A 396 9.07 -7.71 -15.91
C GLY A 396 8.33 -8.97 -16.32
N ILE A 397 8.22 -9.91 -15.37
CA ILE A 397 7.48 -11.17 -15.54
C ILE A 397 6.33 -11.18 -14.54
N TYR A 398 5.10 -11.24 -15.04
CA TYR A 398 3.90 -11.25 -14.23
C TYR A 398 3.18 -12.59 -14.33
N LEU A 399 3.02 -13.27 -13.19
CA LEU A 399 2.23 -14.47 -13.01
C LEU A 399 0.89 -14.09 -12.38
N PHE A 400 -0.19 -14.22 -13.16
CA PHE A 400 -1.54 -13.89 -12.73
C PHE A 400 -2.38 -15.17 -12.76
N HIS A 401 -2.86 -15.63 -11.60
CA HIS A 401 -3.57 -16.92 -11.48
C HIS A 401 -2.83 -18.08 -12.16
N SER A 402 -1.53 -18.19 -11.89
CA SER A 402 -0.63 -19.06 -12.65
C SER A 402 0.20 -19.92 -11.70
N ASP A 403 -0.07 -21.22 -11.69
CA ASP A 403 0.49 -22.19 -10.75
C ASP A 403 1.62 -23.03 -11.37
N GLY A 404 2.57 -23.43 -10.53
CA GLY A 404 3.54 -24.47 -10.89
C GLY A 404 4.51 -24.09 -12.00
N ASN A 405 4.71 -22.80 -12.26
CA ASN A 405 5.62 -22.29 -13.28
C ASN A 405 7.06 -22.24 -12.77
N LEU A 406 8.01 -22.34 -13.70
CA LEU A 406 9.43 -22.23 -13.46
C LEU A 406 10.00 -21.05 -14.23
N VAL A 407 10.38 -20.00 -13.49
CA VAL A 407 10.96 -18.77 -14.02
C VAL A 407 12.42 -18.71 -13.58
N MET A 408 13.34 -18.93 -14.53
CA MET A 408 14.75 -19.07 -14.18
C MET A 408 15.74 -18.31 -15.06
N ARG A 409 16.86 -17.87 -14.48
CA ARG A 409 17.98 -17.25 -15.22
C ARG A 409 17.58 -16.08 -16.12
N ASN A 410 16.50 -15.37 -15.79
CA ASN A 410 16.09 -14.18 -16.52
C ASN A 410 16.83 -12.95 -15.98
N ARG A 411 17.19 -12.03 -16.86
CA ARG A 411 17.72 -10.71 -16.52
C ARG A 411 16.64 -9.68 -16.77
N ILE A 412 16.22 -8.95 -15.74
CA ILE A 412 15.11 -8.01 -15.79
C ILE A 412 15.63 -6.64 -15.37
N THR A 413 15.54 -5.68 -16.28
CA THR A 413 15.86 -4.28 -16.02
C THR A 413 14.63 -3.42 -16.29
N GLY A 414 14.11 -2.80 -15.22
CA GLY A 414 12.97 -1.91 -15.29
C GLY A 414 13.29 -0.53 -15.88
N ARG A 415 12.29 0.36 -15.82
CA ARG A 415 12.34 1.72 -16.37
C ARG A 415 13.03 2.70 -15.43
N ALA A 416 14.34 2.80 -15.54
CA ALA A 416 15.17 3.63 -14.65
C ALA A 416 14.89 5.14 -14.79
N GLU A 417 14.28 5.57 -15.89
CA GLU A 417 13.91 6.95 -16.16
C GLU A 417 12.66 7.41 -15.40
N LEU A 418 11.84 6.46 -14.91
CA LEU A 418 10.65 6.75 -14.12
C LEU A 418 11.00 6.96 -12.64
N GLU A 419 10.19 7.76 -11.96
CA GLU A 419 10.18 7.83 -10.49
C GLU A 419 9.85 6.45 -9.89
N LEU A 420 10.38 6.17 -8.70
CA LEU A 420 10.31 4.83 -8.10
C LEU A 420 8.87 4.31 -7.94
N GLY A 421 7.91 5.20 -7.65
CA GLY A 421 6.48 4.86 -7.50
C GLY A 421 5.80 4.46 -8.82
N ASP A 422 6.27 5.02 -9.94
CA ASP A 422 5.68 4.87 -11.27
C ASP A 422 6.22 3.63 -12.02
N ARG A 423 7.21 2.95 -11.45
CA ARG A 423 7.74 1.68 -11.96
C ARG A 423 6.84 0.52 -11.55
N GLY A 424 6.82 -0.54 -12.35
CA GLY A 424 6.25 -1.84 -11.97
C GLY A 424 7.29 -2.74 -11.30
N SER A 425 6.87 -3.94 -10.91
CA SER A 425 7.71 -4.92 -10.23
C SER A 425 8.51 -5.76 -11.23
N GLY A 426 9.68 -6.26 -10.81
CA GLY A 426 10.50 -7.13 -11.65
C GLY A 426 9.81 -8.48 -11.92
N ILE A 427 9.52 -9.23 -10.86
CA ILE A 427 8.69 -10.43 -10.92
C ILE A 427 7.48 -10.25 -10.00
N HIS A 428 6.28 -10.34 -10.56
CA HIS A 428 5.02 -10.14 -9.85
C HIS A 428 4.23 -11.46 -9.82
N LEU A 429 3.85 -11.93 -8.64
CA LEU A 429 2.96 -13.06 -8.43
C LEU A 429 1.68 -12.56 -7.79
N TRP A 430 0.55 -12.77 -8.46
CA TRP A 430 -0.77 -12.53 -7.91
C TRP A 430 -1.61 -13.81 -7.99
N ASN A 431 -2.04 -14.29 -6.83
CA ASN A 431 -2.88 -15.48 -6.69
C ASN A 431 -2.31 -16.72 -7.41
N SER A 432 -1.00 -16.94 -7.28
CA SER A 432 -0.21 -17.85 -8.10
C SER A 432 0.66 -18.78 -7.23
N GLN A 433 0.32 -20.06 -7.14
CA GLN A 433 0.86 -21.01 -6.16
C GLN A 433 1.98 -21.88 -6.71
N ARG A 434 2.83 -22.42 -5.82
CA ARG A 434 3.79 -23.51 -6.14
C ARG A 434 4.76 -23.17 -7.26
N ASN A 435 5.07 -21.89 -7.44
CA ASN A 435 5.99 -21.43 -8.48
C ASN A 435 7.45 -21.54 -8.01
N ARG A 436 8.38 -21.61 -8.96
CA ARG A 436 9.83 -21.63 -8.70
C ARG A 436 10.50 -20.47 -9.42
N LEU A 437 11.10 -19.58 -8.66
CA LEU A 437 11.80 -18.39 -9.14
C LEU A 437 13.29 -18.56 -8.85
N VAL A 438 14.08 -18.91 -9.86
CA VAL A 438 15.45 -19.42 -9.64
C VAL A 438 16.50 -18.63 -10.44
N ALA A 439 17.54 -18.15 -9.78
CA ALA A 439 18.70 -17.53 -10.43
C ALA A 439 18.37 -16.33 -11.36
N ASN A 440 17.32 -15.58 -11.06
CA ASN A 440 16.98 -14.37 -11.80
C ASN A 440 17.79 -13.17 -11.28
N ARG A 441 18.09 -12.21 -12.16
CA ARG A 441 18.73 -10.93 -11.83
C ARG A 441 17.75 -9.79 -12.09
N ILE A 442 17.44 -8.99 -11.08
CA ILE A 442 16.44 -7.92 -11.16
C ILE A 442 17.04 -6.61 -10.69
N SER A 443 16.90 -5.56 -11.51
CA SER A 443 17.34 -4.21 -11.17
C SER A 443 16.43 -3.13 -11.76
N ALA A 444 16.48 -1.93 -11.18
CA ALA A 444 15.77 -0.74 -11.68
C ALA A 444 14.24 -0.91 -11.81
N ALA A 445 13.65 -1.90 -11.15
CA ALA A 445 12.20 -2.02 -10.96
C ALA A 445 11.73 -1.19 -9.75
N ARG A 446 10.42 -1.15 -9.48
CA ARG A 446 9.90 -0.64 -8.20
C ARG A 446 10.24 -1.61 -7.07
N ASP A 447 9.72 -2.82 -7.16
CA ASP A 447 10.00 -3.92 -6.24
C ASP A 447 10.61 -5.08 -7.03
N GLY A 448 11.53 -5.83 -6.44
CA GLY A 448 12.18 -6.96 -7.10
C GLY A 448 11.20 -8.10 -7.30
N PHE A 449 10.77 -8.68 -6.19
CA PHE A 449 9.64 -9.61 -6.13
C PHE A 449 8.45 -8.95 -5.48
N TYR A 450 7.28 -9.00 -6.12
CA TYR A 450 6.00 -8.69 -5.48
C TYR A 450 5.17 -9.96 -5.40
N ILE A 451 4.84 -10.40 -4.19
CA ILE A 451 4.21 -11.69 -3.93
C ILE A 451 2.95 -11.46 -3.11
N GLN A 452 1.80 -11.74 -3.72
CA GLN A 452 0.50 -11.59 -3.07
C GLN A 452 -0.35 -12.83 -3.29
N ASN A 453 -0.88 -13.39 -2.19
CA ASN A 453 -1.73 -14.57 -2.20
C ASN A 453 -1.09 -15.76 -2.94
N ALA A 454 0.22 -15.98 -2.77
CA ALA A 454 1.02 -16.92 -3.56
C ALA A 454 1.87 -17.82 -2.65
N ASN A 455 1.32 -18.96 -2.27
CA ASN A 455 1.87 -19.89 -1.28
C ASN A 455 2.75 -20.97 -1.93
N HIS A 456 3.57 -21.63 -1.11
CA HIS A 456 4.45 -22.75 -1.49
C HIS A 456 5.40 -22.43 -2.67
N THR A 457 5.76 -21.17 -2.84
CA THR A 457 6.70 -20.67 -3.84
C THR A 457 8.14 -20.81 -3.34
N TRP A 458 9.01 -21.27 -4.24
CA TRP A 458 10.44 -21.45 -4.00
C TRP A 458 11.23 -20.36 -4.70
N ILE A 459 11.98 -19.57 -3.94
CA ILE A 459 12.73 -18.40 -4.43
C ILE A 459 14.18 -18.62 -4.10
N GLU A 460 14.98 -18.92 -5.12
CA GLU A 460 16.33 -19.43 -4.90
C GLU A 460 17.39 -18.77 -5.78
N ALA A 461 18.55 -18.45 -5.18
CA ALA A 461 19.74 -17.98 -5.88
C ALA A 461 19.52 -16.71 -6.73
N ASN A 462 18.53 -15.90 -6.41
CA ASN A 462 18.24 -14.66 -7.15
C ASN A 462 19.11 -13.50 -6.66
N GLU A 463 19.36 -12.53 -7.54
CA GLU A 463 20.11 -11.31 -7.26
C GLU A 463 19.23 -10.09 -7.55
N VAL A 464 19.00 -9.24 -6.54
CA VAL A 464 18.03 -8.15 -6.60
C VAL A 464 18.62 -6.87 -5.98
N CYS A 465 18.74 -5.81 -6.79
CA CYS A 465 19.40 -4.59 -6.36
C CYS A 465 18.84 -3.30 -6.97
N ASN A 466 19.19 -2.16 -6.37
CA ASN A 466 18.90 -0.81 -6.85
C ASN A 466 17.40 -0.55 -7.09
N LEU A 467 16.57 -0.91 -6.10
CA LEU A 467 15.12 -0.73 -6.15
C LEU A 467 14.53 -0.48 -4.76
N ARG A 468 13.20 -0.35 -4.64
CA ARG A 468 12.52 -0.08 -3.37
C ARG A 468 12.59 -1.27 -2.43
N TYR A 469 11.91 -2.37 -2.77
CA TYR A 469 11.86 -3.57 -1.94
C TYR A 469 12.41 -4.77 -2.70
N GLY A 470 13.45 -5.42 -2.18
CA GLY A 470 13.95 -6.67 -2.74
C GLY A 470 12.84 -7.72 -2.81
N VAL A 471 12.08 -7.84 -1.73
CA VAL A 471 10.84 -8.62 -1.66
C VAL A 471 9.73 -7.79 -1.01
N HIS A 472 8.62 -7.62 -1.72
CA HIS A 472 7.37 -7.07 -1.20
C HIS A 472 6.33 -8.19 -1.12
N TYR A 473 5.85 -8.49 0.08
CA TYR A 473 5.19 -9.76 0.34
C TYR A 473 3.93 -9.59 1.21
N MET A 474 2.78 -10.09 0.76
CA MET A 474 1.49 -9.94 1.44
C MET A 474 0.63 -11.20 1.35
N TYR A 475 0.15 -11.70 2.50
CA TYR A 475 -0.84 -12.78 2.57
C TYR A 475 -0.42 -14.05 1.82
N ALA A 476 0.83 -14.49 2.00
CA ALA A 476 1.37 -15.64 1.30
C ALA A 476 2.09 -16.57 2.29
N ASP A 477 1.66 -17.81 2.42
CA ASP A 477 2.16 -18.73 3.43
C ASP A 477 3.12 -19.77 2.87
N SER A 478 3.96 -20.33 3.74
CA SER A 478 4.79 -21.50 3.44
C SER A 478 5.75 -21.34 2.26
N ASN A 479 6.29 -20.13 2.04
CA ASN A 479 7.28 -19.86 1.01
C ASN A 479 8.72 -20.05 1.52
N VAL A 480 9.62 -20.38 0.60
CA VAL A 480 11.03 -20.62 0.89
C VAL A 480 11.91 -19.64 0.11
N PHE A 481 12.74 -18.89 0.83
CA PHE A 481 13.79 -18.05 0.31
C PHE A 481 15.13 -18.68 0.62
N LEU A 482 15.86 -19.11 -0.40
CA LEU A 482 17.14 -19.81 -0.25
C LEU A 482 18.25 -19.14 -1.06
N ARG A 483 19.38 -18.80 -0.43
CA ARG A 483 20.59 -18.35 -1.15
C ARG A 483 20.39 -17.10 -2.04
N ASN A 484 19.44 -16.23 -1.72
CA ASN A 484 19.19 -15.00 -2.49
C ASN A 484 20.06 -13.84 -1.98
N ARG A 485 20.30 -12.86 -2.85
CA ARG A 485 21.03 -11.62 -2.54
C ARG A 485 20.12 -10.42 -2.80
N PHE A 486 19.77 -9.70 -1.74
CA PHE A 486 19.00 -8.47 -1.74
C PHE A 486 19.88 -7.33 -1.19
N PHE A 487 20.40 -6.50 -2.08
CA PHE A 487 21.39 -5.50 -1.70
C PHE A 487 21.22 -4.17 -2.42
N ASP A 488 21.70 -3.10 -1.78
CA ASP A 488 21.62 -1.73 -2.32
C ASP A 488 20.18 -1.35 -2.74
N ASN A 489 19.19 -1.79 -1.94
CA ASN A 489 17.77 -1.42 -2.07
C ASN A 489 17.36 -0.44 -0.97
N VAL A 490 16.15 0.13 -1.06
CA VAL A 490 15.57 0.86 0.09
C VAL A 490 15.28 -0.10 1.24
N ALA A 491 14.67 -1.24 0.99
CA ALA A 491 14.56 -2.33 1.97
C ALA A 491 14.84 -3.70 1.31
N GLY A 492 15.43 -4.62 2.08
CA GLY A 492 15.77 -5.95 1.60
C GLY A 492 14.52 -6.82 1.40
N ALA A 493 13.76 -7.06 2.46
CA ALA A 493 12.47 -7.75 2.39
C ALA A 493 11.44 -7.14 3.35
N ALA A 494 10.19 -7.07 2.91
CA ALA A 494 9.03 -6.71 3.72
C ALA A 494 8.01 -7.85 3.66
N ILE A 495 7.98 -8.66 4.73
CA ILE A 495 7.08 -9.80 4.91
C ILE A 495 5.90 -9.36 5.76
N MET A 496 4.69 -9.48 5.20
CA MET A 496 3.48 -9.01 5.86
C MET A 496 2.37 -10.07 5.84
N TYR A 497 1.68 -10.20 6.97
CA TYR A 497 0.43 -10.97 7.12
C TYR A 497 0.56 -12.44 6.69
N SER A 498 1.60 -13.12 7.12
CA SER A 498 2.00 -14.42 6.55
C SER A 498 2.59 -15.37 7.59
N ARG A 499 2.59 -16.67 7.30
CA ARG A 499 3.05 -17.71 8.23
C ARG A 499 3.98 -18.72 7.59
N SER A 500 4.80 -19.36 8.43
CA SER A 500 5.65 -20.50 8.05
C SER A 500 6.66 -20.17 6.95
N ILE A 501 7.21 -18.96 6.95
CA ILE A 501 8.21 -18.53 5.97
C ILE A 501 9.57 -19.08 6.36
N GLN A 502 10.28 -19.66 5.39
CA GLN A 502 11.65 -20.13 5.59
C GLN A 502 12.63 -19.25 4.84
N MET A 503 13.54 -18.60 5.57
CA MET A 503 14.63 -17.81 5.01
C MET A 503 15.95 -18.44 5.39
N ARG A 504 16.64 -19.02 4.41
CA ARG A 504 17.89 -19.75 4.63
C ARG A 504 19.01 -19.24 3.73
N HIS A 505 20.18 -18.95 4.32
CA HIS A 505 21.38 -18.57 3.56
C HIS A 505 21.20 -17.35 2.66
N ASN A 506 20.30 -16.42 2.98
CA ASN A 506 20.08 -15.20 2.19
C ASN A 506 20.97 -14.06 2.69
N HIS A 507 21.28 -13.13 1.79
CA HIS A 507 22.07 -11.94 2.07
C HIS A 507 21.18 -10.70 1.91
N PHE A 508 20.95 -9.98 3.00
CA PHE A 508 20.25 -8.69 3.05
C PHE A 508 21.26 -7.62 3.45
N VAL A 509 21.86 -6.96 2.46
CA VAL A 509 23.08 -6.16 2.66
C VAL A 509 22.92 -4.74 2.14
N ARG A 510 23.34 -3.73 2.92
CA ARG A 510 23.33 -2.31 2.52
C ARG A 510 21.97 -1.80 2.02
N ASN A 511 20.88 -2.28 2.61
CA ASN A 511 19.56 -1.74 2.29
C ASN A 511 19.30 -0.49 3.13
N ARG A 512 19.24 0.67 2.48
CA ARG A 512 19.22 2.00 3.11
C ARG A 512 18.31 2.96 2.36
N GLY A 513 17.66 3.86 3.10
CA GLY A 513 16.73 4.87 2.58
C GLY A 513 15.71 5.30 3.62
N PHE A 514 14.64 5.99 3.21
CA PHE A 514 13.57 6.37 4.12
C PHE A 514 12.73 5.15 4.52
N ALA A 515 12.54 4.91 5.83
CA ALA A 515 11.87 3.72 6.36
C ALA A 515 12.46 2.40 5.79
N SER A 516 13.78 2.23 5.97
CA SER A 516 14.56 1.14 5.39
C SER A 516 14.88 0.04 6.40
N PHE A 517 14.80 -1.21 5.95
CA PHE A 517 15.01 -2.42 6.77
C PHE A 517 15.76 -3.47 5.95
N GLY A 518 16.60 -4.27 6.59
CA GLY A 518 17.14 -5.51 6.01
C GLY A 518 15.99 -6.49 5.79
N ILE A 519 15.28 -6.83 6.87
CA ILE A 519 14.03 -7.61 6.82
C ILE A 519 13.00 -7.00 7.78
N LEU A 520 11.80 -6.75 7.26
CA LEU A 520 10.63 -6.38 8.03
C LEU A 520 9.69 -7.58 8.16
N PHE A 521 9.26 -7.84 9.39
CA PHE A 521 8.21 -8.78 9.75
C PHE A 521 7.05 -8.00 10.37
N GLN A 522 5.91 -7.99 9.68
CA GLN A 522 4.67 -7.37 10.17
C GLN A 522 3.56 -8.42 10.15
N ASP A 523 3.02 -8.75 11.32
CA ASP A 523 2.00 -9.79 11.46
C ASP A 523 2.46 -11.13 10.84
N CYS A 524 3.68 -11.54 11.20
CA CYS A 524 4.31 -12.75 10.69
C CYS A 524 4.50 -13.79 11.80
N HIS A 525 4.15 -15.04 11.50
CA HIS A 525 4.15 -16.10 12.51
C HIS A 525 4.87 -17.37 12.08
N ASP A 526 5.35 -18.11 13.08
CA ASP A 526 5.85 -19.48 12.95
C ASP A 526 6.93 -19.63 11.85
N SER A 527 7.71 -18.57 11.60
CA SER A 527 8.70 -18.51 10.53
C SER A 527 10.11 -18.79 11.04
N LEU A 528 10.99 -19.23 10.15
CA LEU A 528 12.39 -19.57 10.44
C LEU A 528 13.34 -18.75 9.58
N ALA A 529 14.20 -17.98 10.22
CA ALA A 529 15.37 -17.36 9.61
C ALA A 529 16.64 -18.07 10.11
N ASP A 530 17.29 -18.81 9.22
CA ASP A 530 18.46 -19.64 9.53
C ASP A 530 19.64 -19.28 8.63
N SER A 531 20.82 -19.06 9.20
CA SER A 531 22.06 -18.93 8.42
C SER A 531 22.07 -17.75 7.43
N ASN A 532 21.34 -16.66 7.70
CA ASN A 532 21.30 -15.48 6.82
C ASN A 532 22.37 -14.44 7.22
N VAL A 533 22.78 -13.62 6.25
CA VAL A 533 23.62 -12.44 6.46
C VAL A 533 22.75 -11.19 6.36
N ILE A 534 22.63 -10.45 7.46
CA ILE A 534 21.85 -9.22 7.59
C ILE A 534 22.81 -8.12 8.03
N ALA A 535 23.37 -7.39 7.08
CA ALA A 535 24.49 -6.49 7.35
C ALA A 535 24.38 -5.11 6.70
N GLU A 536 24.93 -4.10 7.37
CA GLU A 536 25.06 -2.73 6.84
C GLU A 536 23.73 -2.04 6.51
N ASN A 537 22.61 -2.50 7.09
CA ASN A 537 21.28 -1.91 6.90
C ASN A 537 21.01 -0.79 7.92
N ALA A 538 20.07 0.09 7.61
CA ALA A 538 19.60 1.11 8.56
C ALA A 538 18.85 0.51 9.76
N VAL A 539 18.14 -0.59 9.53
CA VAL A 539 17.62 -1.47 10.57
C VAL A 539 17.82 -2.89 10.06
N GLY A 540 18.45 -3.78 10.82
CA GLY A 540 18.68 -5.17 10.41
C GLY A 540 17.36 -5.94 10.30
N LEU A 541 16.70 -6.14 11.44
CA LEU A 541 15.39 -6.78 11.53
C LEU A 541 14.37 -5.86 12.20
N PHE A 542 13.19 -5.74 11.61
CA PHE A 542 12.06 -5.00 12.16
C PHE A 542 10.89 -5.93 12.46
N PHE A 543 10.24 -5.74 13.62
CA PHE A 543 9.13 -6.57 14.09
C PHE A 543 7.94 -5.76 14.58
N GLU A 544 6.79 -6.02 13.98
CA GLU A 544 5.49 -5.57 14.46
C GLU A 544 4.49 -6.72 14.46
N ALA A 545 3.77 -6.91 15.57
CA ALA A 545 2.74 -7.95 15.74
C ALA A 545 3.17 -9.38 15.32
N SER A 546 4.48 -9.68 15.36
CA SER A 546 5.03 -10.92 14.81
C SER A 546 5.45 -11.87 15.93
N THR A 547 5.01 -13.13 15.85
CA THR A 547 5.10 -14.07 16.98
C THR A 547 5.60 -15.45 16.61
N ASN A 548 6.18 -16.18 17.57
CA ASN A 548 6.67 -17.55 17.41
C ASN A 548 7.71 -17.76 16.29
N ASN A 549 8.42 -16.70 15.88
CA ASN A 549 9.46 -16.82 14.86
C ASN A 549 10.80 -17.23 15.46
N ARG A 550 11.60 -18.00 14.72
CA ARG A 550 12.90 -18.51 15.14
C ARG A 550 14.02 -17.94 14.29
N PHE A 551 15.04 -17.43 14.95
CA PHE A 551 16.23 -16.84 14.35
C PHE A 551 17.46 -17.57 14.89
N ARG A 552 18.18 -18.28 14.02
CA ARG A 552 19.40 -18.99 14.40
C ARG A 552 20.49 -18.95 13.35
N HIS A 553 21.74 -19.05 13.78
CA HIS A 553 22.91 -19.05 12.89
C HIS A 553 22.99 -17.82 11.97
N ASN A 554 22.31 -16.71 12.27
CA ASN A 554 22.36 -15.52 11.42
C ASN A 554 23.56 -14.66 11.81
N LEU A 555 24.20 -14.04 10.81
CA LEU A 555 25.13 -12.94 11.01
C LEU A 555 24.34 -11.63 10.93
N ILE A 556 24.21 -10.92 12.05
CA ILE A 556 23.56 -9.62 12.14
C ILE A 556 24.65 -8.62 12.48
N ALA A 557 25.17 -7.91 11.47
CA ALA A 557 26.42 -7.17 11.63
C ALA A 557 26.41 -5.77 11.05
N ARG A 558 27.05 -4.81 11.74
CA ARG A 558 27.26 -3.44 11.25
C ARG A 558 25.98 -2.73 10.80
N ASN A 559 24.83 -3.09 11.40
CA ASN A 559 23.59 -2.37 11.19
C ASN A 559 23.54 -1.16 12.14
N ASP A 560 22.91 -0.09 11.68
CA ASP A 560 22.61 1.09 12.50
C ASP A 560 21.74 0.72 13.72
N ILE A 561 20.74 -0.13 13.51
CA ILE A 561 19.97 -0.78 14.57
C ILE A 561 19.90 -2.25 14.19
N ALA A 562 20.38 -3.16 15.02
CA ALA A 562 20.34 -4.59 14.70
C ALA A 562 18.89 -5.09 14.67
N LEU A 563 18.12 -4.75 15.70
CA LEU A 563 16.74 -5.17 15.89
C LEU A 563 15.87 -3.99 16.32
N GLN A 564 14.76 -3.76 15.64
CA GLN A 564 13.69 -2.87 16.11
C GLN A 564 12.42 -3.69 16.33
N MET A 565 11.87 -3.65 17.55
CA MET A 565 10.79 -4.55 17.93
C MET A 565 9.69 -3.82 18.69
N PHE A 566 8.44 -4.01 18.26
CA PHE A 566 7.27 -3.55 19.01
C PHE A 566 6.90 -4.55 20.10
N GLN A 567 6.41 -4.07 21.23
CA GLN A 567 6.02 -4.90 22.39
C GLN A 567 4.96 -5.98 22.06
N ASN A 568 4.17 -5.82 21.00
CA ASN A 568 3.21 -6.82 20.55
C ASN A 568 3.85 -7.97 19.73
N SER A 569 5.16 -7.95 19.50
CA SER A 569 5.91 -9.05 18.89
C SER A 569 6.47 -9.94 20.00
N GLU A 570 5.79 -11.04 20.27
CA GLU A 570 6.03 -11.92 21.42
C GLU A 570 6.47 -13.34 21.00
N ARG A 571 7.17 -14.04 21.89
CA ARG A 571 7.56 -15.46 21.72
C ARG A 571 8.46 -15.74 20.52
N ASN A 572 9.17 -14.72 20.03
CA ASN A 572 10.25 -14.95 19.08
C ASN A 572 11.46 -15.52 19.83
N LEU A 573 12.29 -16.30 19.15
CA LEU A 573 13.46 -16.96 19.72
C LEU A 573 14.70 -16.64 18.88
N PHE A 574 15.71 -16.05 19.51
CA PHE A 574 17.04 -15.81 18.94
C PHE A 574 18.06 -16.70 19.66
N THR A 575 18.69 -17.62 18.94
CA THR A 575 19.72 -18.52 19.50
C THR A 575 20.82 -18.74 18.49
N GLU A 576 22.07 -18.79 18.94
CA GLU A 576 23.24 -19.12 18.12
C GLU A 576 23.41 -18.18 16.92
N ASN A 577 23.06 -16.90 17.09
CA ASN A 577 23.34 -15.85 16.10
C ASN A 577 24.61 -15.08 16.49
N ASN A 578 25.23 -14.42 15.51
CA ASN A 578 26.36 -13.52 15.71
C ASN A 578 25.91 -12.07 15.54
N PHE A 579 25.83 -11.32 16.65
CA PHE A 579 25.59 -9.88 16.67
C PHE A 579 26.92 -9.13 16.74
N ILE A 580 27.40 -8.64 15.59
CA ILE A 580 28.74 -8.05 15.47
C ILE A 580 28.66 -6.57 15.09
N ASP A 581 29.18 -5.70 15.95
CA ASP A 581 29.44 -4.29 15.68
C ASP A 581 28.22 -3.52 15.15
N ASN A 582 27.03 -3.88 15.64
CA ASN A 582 25.83 -3.08 15.40
C ASN A 582 25.87 -1.86 16.32
N LEU A 583 25.46 -0.71 15.80
CA LEU A 583 25.51 0.53 16.56
C LEU A 583 24.57 0.50 17.77
N ASN A 584 23.39 -0.09 17.58
CA ASN A 584 22.39 -0.30 18.61
C ASN A 584 21.85 -1.74 18.48
N PRO A 585 22.08 -2.65 19.46
CA PRO A 585 21.63 -4.03 19.38
C PRO A 585 20.11 -4.21 19.34
N LEU A 586 19.35 -3.37 20.06
CA LEU A 586 17.91 -3.49 20.16
C LEU A 586 17.27 -2.13 20.43
N THR A 587 16.23 -1.79 19.66
CA THR A 587 15.29 -0.72 19.98
C THR A 587 13.92 -1.32 20.23
N LEU A 588 13.43 -1.19 21.48
CA LEU A 588 12.11 -1.67 21.86
C LEU A 588 11.08 -0.53 21.85
N VAL A 589 10.02 -0.70 21.06
CA VAL A 589 8.85 0.17 21.07
C VAL A 589 7.83 -0.39 22.05
N GLY A 590 7.98 -0.01 23.32
CA GLY A 590 7.16 -0.47 24.45
C GLY A 590 8.01 -0.71 25.70
N LYS A 591 7.44 -1.35 26.72
CA LYS A 591 8.09 -1.53 28.04
C LYS A 591 8.81 -2.86 28.23
N ARG A 592 8.42 -3.90 27.50
CA ARG A 592 8.99 -5.27 27.59
C ARG A 592 8.65 -6.07 26.34
N THR A 593 9.41 -7.12 26.03
CA THR A 593 8.99 -8.17 25.11
C THR A 593 8.94 -9.52 25.82
N ARG A 594 8.38 -10.53 25.15
CA ARG A 594 8.47 -11.95 25.56
C ARG A 594 9.34 -12.73 24.57
N THR A 595 10.30 -12.05 23.96
CA THR A 595 11.29 -12.66 23.09
C THR A 595 12.32 -13.38 23.97
N ALA A 596 12.67 -14.59 23.58
CA ALA A 596 13.71 -15.37 24.24
C ALA A 596 15.02 -15.21 23.47
N TRP A 597 16.11 -15.03 24.21
CA TRP A 597 17.46 -14.82 23.68
C TRP A 597 18.38 -16.02 23.90
N SER A 598 17.89 -17.05 24.60
CA SER A 598 18.57 -18.33 24.75
C SER A 598 17.57 -19.48 24.87
N SER A 599 18.01 -20.68 24.54
CA SER A 599 17.26 -21.92 24.72
C SER A 599 18.21 -23.08 24.96
N GLY A 600 17.86 -23.98 25.88
CA GLY A 600 18.68 -25.17 26.17
C GLY A 600 20.10 -24.83 26.64
N GLY A 601 20.27 -23.76 27.42
CA GLY A 601 21.58 -23.33 27.93
C GLY A 601 22.46 -22.61 26.91
N ARG A 602 21.94 -22.25 25.72
CA ARG A 602 22.71 -21.58 24.66
C ARG A 602 21.98 -20.35 24.13
N GLY A 603 22.69 -19.22 24.11
CA GLY A 603 22.22 -17.92 23.61
C GLY A 603 22.91 -17.51 22.33
N ASN A 604 23.22 -16.21 22.21
CA ASN A 604 23.84 -15.62 21.03
C ASN A 604 25.25 -15.09 21.35
N HIS A 605 26.06 -14.91 20.32
CA HIS A 605 27.32 -14.19 20.46
C HIS A 605 27.11 -12.70 20.21
N TRP A 606 27.67 -11.87 21.09
CA TRP A 606 27.56 -10.41 21.03
C TRP A 606 28.96 -9.80 21.09
N SER A 607 29.36 -8.97 20.12
CA SER A 607 30.71 -8.39 20.13
C SER A 607 30.95 -7.43 21.31
N ALA A 608 29.89 -6.93 21.94
CA ALA A 608 29.94 -6.08 23.14
C ALA A 608 29.93 -6.86 24.46
N TYR A 609 29.94 -8.20 24.43
CA TYR A 609 29.95 -9.01 25.65
C TYR A 609 31.35 -9.02 26.30
N GLU A 610 31.45 -8.51 27.52
CA GLU A 610 32.68 -8.41 28.31
C GLU A 610 32.72 -9.41 29.49
N GLY A 611 31.89 -10.45 29.46
CA GLY A 611 31.83 -11.44 30.53
C GLY A 611 32.97 -12.46 30.48
N TYR A 612 32.89 -13.44 31.38
CA TYR A 612 33.88 -14.50 31.55
C TYR A 612 33.19 -15.86 31.64
N ASP A 613 33.97 -16.93 31.49
CA ASP A 613 33.55 -18.33 31.49
C ASP A 613 34.56 -19.11 32.35
N LEU A 614 34.17 -19.42 33.59
CA LEU A 614 35.00 -20.09 34.58
C LEU A 614 34.98 -21.62 34.43
N ASP A 615 33.90 -22.19 33.88
CA ASP A 615 33.75 -23.65 33.72
C ASP A 615 34.18 -24.16 32.33
N HIS A 616 34.53 -23.24 31.44
CA HIS A 616 35.05 -23.45 30.09
C HIS A 616 34.08 -24.17 29.14
N ASP A 617 32.78 -23.99 29.32
CA ASP A 617 31.75 -24.57 28.45
C ASP A 617 31.48 -23.73 27.17
N GLY A 618 32.10 -22.54 27.08
CA GLY A 618 31.98 -21.59 25.96
C GLY A 618 30.77 -20.64 26.06
N VAL A 619 30.00 -20.73 27.15
CA VAL A 619 28.91 -19.84 27.54
C VAL A 619 29.41 -18.93 28.66
N GLY A 620 28.99 -17.68 28.65
CA GLY A 620 29.38 -16.73 29.68
C GLY A 620 28.58 -16.92 30.98
N ASP A 621 29.28 -16.90 32.12
CA ASP A 621 28.71 -17.09 33.46
C ASP A 621 27.79 -15.94 33.91
N ILE A 622 27.90 -14.77 33.25
CA ILE A 622 27.08 -13.60 33.54
C ILE A 622 26.15 -13.28 32.36
N PRO A 623 24.87 -12.96 32.60
CA PRO A 623 23.95 -12.58 31.55
C PRO A 623 24.40 -11.33 30.77
N MET A 624 24.20 -11.33 29.46
CA MET A 624 24.42 -10.17 28.60
C MET A 624 23.20 -9.26 28.62
N LYS A 625 23.38 -7.99 29.03
CA LYS A 625 22.34 -6.96 28.92
C LYS A 625 22.33 -6.42 27.50
N ILE A 626 21.20 -6.54 26.81
CA ILE A 626 21.10 -6.24 25.37
C ILE A 626 21.06 -4.73 25.10
N GLN A 627 20.47 -3.94 26.01
CA GLN A 627 20.41 -2.48 25.91
C GLN A 627 21.14 -1.82 27.09
N ASN A 628 21.86 -0.73 26.82
CA ASN A 628 22.38 0.16 27.85
C ASN A 628 21.51 1.45 27.98
N VAL A 629 21.80 2.30 28.98
CA VAL A 629 21.06 3.56 29.21
C VAL A 629 21.12 4.50 28.02
N PHE A 630 22.28 4.59 27.36
CA PHE A 630 22.46 5.48 26.22
C PHE A 630 21.65 4.99 25.01
N ASP A 631 21.69 3.70 24.68
CA ASP A 631 20.91 3.10 23.59
C ASP A 631 19.40 3.31 23.79
N TYR A 632 18.94 3.22 25.05
CA TYR A 632 17.57 3.51 25.41
C TYR A 632 17.21 4.98 25.20
N LEU A 633 18.08 5.90 25.63
CA LEU A 633 17.88 7.34 25.43
C LEU A 633 17.91 7.71 23.94
N GLU A 634 18.83 7.14 23.16
CA GLU A 634 18.92 7.30 21.71
C GLU A 634 17.62 6.85 21.03
N GLY A 635 17.08 5.68 21.40
CA GLY A 635 15.80 5.20 20.86
C GLY A 635 14.63 6.16 21.08
N HIS A 636 14.66 6.95 22.16
CA HIS A 636 13.64 7.96 22.46
C HIS A 636 13.97 9.35 21.90
N ARG A 637 15.25 9.63 21.65
CA ARG A 637 15.78 10.92 21.17
C ARG A 637 16.88 10.65 20.14
N PRO A 638 16.53 10.42 18.86
CA PRO A 638 17.49 10.06 17.82
C PRO A 638 18.61 11.09 17.61
N ASN A 639 18.38 12.36 17.98
CA ASN A 639 19.39 13.41 17.94
C ASN A 639 20.56 13.20 18.92
N LEU A 640 20.42 12.32 19.91
CA LEU A 640 21.52 11.96 20.81
C LEU A 640 22.62 11.14 20.12
N ARG A 641 22.34 10.58 18.94
CA ARG A 641 23.29 9.81 18.13
C ARG A 641 24.53 10.62 17.72
N LEU A 642 24.43 11.94 17.66
CA LEU A 642 25.58 12.84 17.44
C LEU A 642 26.65 12.76 18.55
N TYR A 643 26.25 12.33 19.75
CA TYR A 643 27.13 12.20 20.91
C TYR A 643 27.62 10.77 21.12
N LEU A 644 27.30 9.86 20.19
CA LEU A 644 27.76 8.49 20.24
C LEU A 644 29.30 8.47 20.24
N TYR A 645 29.89 7.73 21.16
CA TYR A 645 31.34 7.71 21.44
C TYR A 645 31.94 8.98 22.06
N SER A 646 31.15 10.02 22.35
CA SER A 646 31.65 11.16 23.12
C SER A 646 32.07 10.74 24.54
N PRO A 647 33.02 11.46 25.18
CA PRO A 647 33.38 11.21 26.57
C PRO A 647 32.18 11.25 27.52
N ALA A 648 31.19 12.10 27.24
CA ALA A 648 29.96 12.20 28.03
C ALA A 648 29.09 10.95 27.91
N ALA A 649 28.96 10.37 26.72
CA ALA A 649 28.22 9.12 26.52
C ALA A 649 28.90 7.95 27.23
N GLN A 650 30.23 7.87 27.13
CA GLN A 650 31.03 6.85 27.81
C GLN A 650 30.92 6.97 29.34
N ALA A 651 31.04 8.20 29.88
CA ALA A 651 30.88 8.47 31.30
C ALA A 651 29.48 8.11 31.82
N LEU A 652 28.42 8.42 31.04
CA LEU A 652 27.05 8.06 31.39
C LEU A 652 26.84 6.55 31.40
N ALA A 653 27.39 5.83 30.42
CA ALA A 653 27.34 4.36 30.37
C ALA A 653 28.07 3.72 31.56
N ALA A 654 29.27 4.22 31.91
CA ALA A 654 30.02 3.75 33.07
C ALA A 654 29.29 4.05 34.40
N ALA A 655 28.74 5.26 34.55
CA ALA A 655 27.96 5.65 35.73
C ALA A 655 26.70 4.78 35.87
N ALA A 656 26.00 4.48 34.77
CA ALA A 656 24.85 3.59 34.77
C ALA A 656 25.20 2.13 35.14
N LYS A 657 26.40 1.65 34.75
CA LYS A 657 26.93 0.33 35.14
C LYS A 657 27.22 0.27 36.65
N ALA A 658 27.78 1.35 37.21
CA ALA A 658 28.12 1.45 38.64
C ALA A 658 26.90 1.73 39.54
N PHE A 659 25.93 2.53 39.08
CA PHE A 659 24.76 2.96 39.84
C PHE A 659 23.48 2.78 39.00
N PRO A 660 22.86 1.58 39.00
CA PRO A 660 21.70 1.24 38.17
C PRO A 660 20.40 1.85 38.71
N ILE A 661 20.32 3.19 38.76
CA ILE A 661 19.16 3.96 39.27
C ILE A 661 18.09 4.13 38.16
N ILE A 662 18.51 4.11 36.89
CA ILE A 662 17.62 4.25 35.73
C ILE A 662 17.21 2.85 35.28
N ALA A 663 15.92 2.50 35.46
CA ALA A 663 15.36 1.25 34.98
C ALA A 663 15.24 1.27 33.44
N VAL A 664 16.30 0.84 32.76
CA VAL A 664 16.28 0.49 31.33
C VAL A 664 15.57 -0.86 31.18
N ASN A 665 14.97 -1.13 30.01
CA ASN A 665 14.34 -2.41 29.71
C ASN A 665 15.26 -3.59 30.08
N ARG A 666 14.69 -4.63 30.68
CA ARG A 666 15.41 -5.78 31.27
C ARG A 666 15.67 -6.91 30.27
N GLU A 667 15.83 -6.60 28.99
CA GLU A 667 16.09 -7.63 27.98
C GLU A 667 17.53 -8.13 28.13
N MET A 668 17.67 -9.42 28.40
CA MET A 668 18.95 -10.06 28.67
C MET A 668 19.04 -11.40 27.93
N ASP A 669 20.25 -11.71 27.46
CA ASP A 669 20.62 -13.06 27.06
C ASP A 669 21.29 -13.74 28.25
N GLU A 670 20.59 -14.72 28.83
CA GLU A 670 21.05 -15.46 30.01
C GLU A 670 22.21 -16.41 29.73
N HIS A 671 22.48 -16.75 28.46
CA HIS A 671 23.52 -17.72 28.07
C HIS A 671 24.35 -17.21 26.88
N PRO A 672 24.99 -16.03 27.00
CA PRO A 672 25.72 -15.43 25.89
C PRO A 672 26.92 -16.30 25.51
N LEU A 673 27.21 -16.42 24.21
CA LEU A 673 28.33 -17.20 23.71
C LEU A 673 29.60 -16.35 23.68
N LEU A 674 30.71 -16.87 24.22
CA LEU A 674 32.00 -16.16 24.23
C LEU A 674 32.63 -16.01 22.85
N ARG A 675 32.41 -16.99 21.97
CA ARG A 675 32.97 -17.02 20.63
C ARG A 675 31.86 -16.90 19.58
N PRO A 676 32.13 -16.25 18.44
CA PRO A 676 31.23 -16.29 17.31
C PRO A 676 30.91 -17.74 16.94
N VAL A 677 29.64 -18.00 16.63
CA VAL A 677 29.18 -19.25 16.06
C VAL A 677 29.81 -19.41 14.68
N ASP A 678 30.35 -20.59 14.38
CA ASP A 678 30.84 -20.91 13.04
C ASP A 678 29.65 -21.06 12.09
N LEU A 679 29.35 -19.95 11.41
CA LEU A 679 28.40 -19.93 10.34
C LEU A 679 29.16 -20.47 9.13
N ARG A 680 28.85 -21.69 8.66
CA ARG A 680 29.34 -22.23 7.37
C ARG A 680 28.77 -21.42 6.21
N LEU A 681 29.09 -20.12 6.17
CA LEU A 681 28.77 -19.18 5.12
C LEU A 681 29.72 -19.53 4.00
N ASN A 682 29.19 -20.11 2.92
CA ASN A 682 29.98 -20.34 1.72
C ASN A 682 30.65 -19.01 1.34
N ALA A 683 31.99 -19.00 1.36
CA ALA A 683 32.82 -17.84 1.12
C ALA A 683 32.38 -17.14 -0.17
N LEU A 684 31.74 -15.98 -0.03
CA LEU A 684 31.45 -15.06 -1.12
C LEU A 684 31.88 -13.68 -0.63
N ASN A 685 32.97 -13.22 -1.22
CA ASN A 685 33.63 -11.95 -0.98
C ASN A 685 32.64 -10.82 -0.66
N LEU A 686 32.57 -10.44 0.62
CA LEU A 686 32.17 -9.09 1.01
C LEU A 686 33.33 -8.18 0.63
N SER A 687 33.50 -7.91 -0.66
CA SER A 687 34.40 -6.84 -1.10
C SER A 687 33.78 -5.49 -0.74
N PRO A 688 34.59 -4.53 -0.26
CA PRO A 688 34.14 -3.24 0.25
C PRO A 688 33.32 -2.43 -0.78
#